data_AF-A0A1I0PB41-F1
#
_entry.id   AF-A0A1I0PB41-F1
#
_cell.length_a   1.000
_cell.length_b   1.000
_cell.length_c   1.000
_cell.angle_alpha   90.00
_cell.angle_beta   90.00
_cell.angle_gamma   90.00
#
_symmetry.space_group_name_H-M   'P 1'
#
loop_
_entity.id
_entity.type
_entity.pdbx_description
1 polymer ?
#
loop_
_entity_poly.entity_id
_entity_poly.type
_entity_poly.pdbx_seq_one_letter_code
_entity_poly.pdbx_strand_id
1 'polypeptide(L)'
;MKKKTILLQLFIGWATMAAAQSATCNQDGTVTFRYKNDQAKEVQVDVQFAGRNAMTRNAETGLWEATLGPAAPDMYPYCFIVDGVSVMDPENQQYFPNEGFKNSLLEIPAKEGSLAHDIKNVPHGKVDYIHYYSKNLGATNQAVVYLPPKYKENPDKKYPVFYLISGTTDTEEVYYKVGRVNYILDNLIAEGKAEEMIVVLPYGNPYKLLPAQTEKAGVPQTQTMFGKDVFSLDLTDDLMPYIEKNYRTINDADHRAIGGFSRGGNQALSNGLRNLDKFSYLCSYSSFTATNIPGVYDNANDTNSKIHLFWLGVGTDDFLFGNARDYMEFLDKHGIRSVKEYTHDKYGHTWMNAKYFLSKTLPLLFKPEAAEKAMQGGQPVIAATGKEPQFTAGVMARLFPKPIISPEYISDGVVFRMKAPNAKEVKLAAEVLPKPLLMQRDSDGIWTAELNENVYETFTYYYLVDGTPVADPENMYLAPSIGFKPSICNNPSNPYHYMNLTDMAHGTVSYDLNSQQACYHPAEGKPQFAIQLIPGKYDTIESWFKIGGADVMADKLIGTKKLPPFCITTGKAECCEKNDQKCCEKKVYTIKADDYVTWPERRHALESLLDSLMLQAAVKGDISMNLPLFQTKYTADPAPLVVGDTLFLFTSHDASPEDIPDLNEKNSAGFFMYDWLLWSTTDMVNWTEHGAVASLKDIPWRSRENGAWAIQTVERNGKYYLYAPLHGHGIAVLEANSPYGPFKDPLGKPLVWDQSNWYDIDPSVYTDADGQAYLYWGNPHTFYARLNDNMTSLKDSVVKLPHIKHYQEGPWFYKRDGHYYCAFASTCCPEALGYAMSDSPTGPWEWKNYIMRPTLRNRGNHPGICDFKGHSYVFGQNYDLMHLDTFTHHERRSVSVAEITYNADGTINEVPYWLDLEPLKQLCWLNPYQRVEAETMAWGYGLKSAKMGIENTGVVADMPESTGKRDMYIFDINDGEFIKLRGVDFLHGAKKFSISAASTGTCKLTLRIDSQDGPIIGETLISDTGSVEKYKTFNAKVSGAQGVHDLYLCFSNSEGDTHLDYWQFK
;
A
#
# COMPACT_ATOMS: atom_id res chain seq x y z
N MET A 1 -21.61 -18.25 -5.83
CA MET A 1 -21.20 -19.66 -5.61
C MET A 1 -20.97 -20.34 -6.97
N LYS A 2 -19.89 -21.13 -7.11
CA LYS A 2 -19.35 -21.81 -8.33
C LYS A 2 -18.31 -21.04 -9.17
N LYS A 3 -17.09 -20.91 -8.60
CA LYS A 3 -15.78 -20.85 -9.30
C LYS A 3 -14.65 -20.95 -8.24
N LYS A 4 -14.65 -22.01 -7.41
CA LYS A 4 -13.69 -22.19 -6.30
C LYS A 4 -12.78 -23.44 -6.43
N THR A 5 -12.66 -24.03 -7.62
CA THR A 5 -12.08 -25.39 -7.74
C THR A 5 -10.71 -25.47 -8.42
N ILE A 6 -10.13 -24.39 -8.96
CA ILE A 6 -8.88 -24.50 -9.74
C ILE A 6 -7.61 -24.13 -8.94
N LEU A 7 -7.69 -23.25 -7.92
CA LEU A 7 -6.50 -22.93 -7.09
C LEU A 7 -6.26 -23.90 -5.93
N LEU A 8 -7.25 -24.72 -5.55
CA LEU A 8 -7.04 -25.71 -4.50
C LEU A 8 -5.97 -26.73 -4.92
N GLN A 9 -5.75 -26.99 -6.21
CA GLN A 9 -4.69 -27.91 -6.67
C GLN A 9 -3.26 -27.39 -6.46
N LEU A 10 -3.04 -26.06 -6.43
CA LEU A 10 -1.73 -25.46 -6.13
C LEU A 10 -1.40 -25.51 -4.62
N PHE A 11 -2.42 -25.54 -3.76
CA PHE A 11 -2.28 -25.77 -2.32
C PHE A 11 -2.38 -27.26 -1.90
N ILE A 12 -3.00 -28.12 -2.72
CA ILE A 12 -3.10 -29.58 -2.43
C ILE A 12 -1.75 -30.29 -2.62
N GLY A 13 -0.80 -29.73 -3.39
CA GLY A 13 0.58 -30.25 -3.46
C GLY A 13 1.29 -30.31 -2.10
N TRP A 14 0.80 -29.56 -1.10
CA TRP A 14 1.36 -29.47 0.24
C TRP A 14 0.85 -30.57 1.18
N ALA A 15 -0.29 -31.22 0.84
CA ALA A 15 -0.89 -32.24 1.69
C ALA A 15 -0.20 -33.61 1.61
N THR A 16 0.78 -33.79 0.70
CA THR A 16 1.54 -35.05 0.57
C THR A 16 3.01 -34.97 1.01
N MET A 17 3.44 -33.85 1.61
CA MET A 17 4.76 -33.74 2.25
C MET A 17 4.71 -33.79 3.79
N ALA A 18 3.59 -34.22 4.39
CA ALA A 18 3.55 -34.54 5.82
C ALA A 18 4.37 -35.81 6.09
N ALA A 19 5.68 -35.66 6.16
CA ALA A 19 6.64 -36.75 6.23
C ALA A 19 7.60 -36.48 7.39
N ALA A 20 7.30 -37.07 8.55
CA ALA A 20 8.11 -37.18 9.77
C ALA A 20 8.89 -35.92 10.25
N GLN A 21 8.58 -35.46 11.46
CA GLN A 21 9.26 -34.35 12.15
C GLN A 21 10.78 -34.28 11.87
N SER A 22 11.22 -33.17 11.31
CA SER A 22 12.62 -32.84 11.03
C SER A 22 12.91 -31.38 11.47
N ALA A 23 14.06 -31.07 12.05
CA ALA A 23 15.06 -31.98 12.60
C ALA A 23 14.62 -32.49 14.00
N THR A 24 14.95 -33.73 14.35
CA THR A 24 14.62 -34.32 15.68
C THR A 24 15.87 -34.49 16.54
N CYS A 25 15.89 -33.91 17.74
CA CYS A 25 16.95 -34.15 18.73
C CYS A 25 16.72 -35.48 19.46
N ASN A 26 17.70 -36.37 19.44
CA ASN A 26 17.66 -37.67 20.12
C ASN A 26 18.20 -37.57 21.56
N GLN A 27 17.84 -38.54 22.41
CA GLN A 27 18.23 -38.55 23.83
C GLN A 27 19.76 -38.67 24.05
N ASP A 28 20.48 -39.22 23.08
CA ASP A 28 21.94 -39.36 23.10
C ASP A 28 22.70 -38.11 22.63
N GLY A 29 21.98 -37.05 22.27
CA GLY A 29 22.54 -35.78 21.79
C GLY A 29 22.80 -35.74 20.28
N THR A 30 22.48 -36.81 19.54
CA THR A 30 22.48 -36.80 18.07
C THR A 30 21.21 -36.13 17.54
N VAL A 31 21.24 -35.70 16.27
CA VAL A 31 20.10 -35.07 15.58
C VAL A 31 19.82 -35.83 14.29
N THR A 32 18.57 -36.26 14.12
CA THR A 32 18.09 -36.90 12.90
C THR A 32 17.38 -35.89 12.01
N PHE A 33 17.90 -35.69 10.82
CA PHE A 33 17.33 -34.87 9.75
C PHE A 33 16.58 -35.77 8.78
N ARG A 34 15.40 -35.33 8.34
CA ARG A 34 14.57 -36.05 7.37
C ARG A 34 14.09 -35.12 6.28
N TYR A 35 14.15 -35.59 5.04
CA TYR A 35 13.68 -34.82 3.90
C TYR A 35 12.93 -35.72 2.92
N LYS A 36 11.74 -35.30 2.48
CA LYS A 36 10.94 -36.04 1.51
C LYS A 36 11.08 -35.43 0.14
N ASN A 37 11.75 -36.15 -0.76
CA ASN A 37 11.71 -35.86 -2.19
C ASN A 37 11.93 -37.14 -2.99
N ASP A 38 10.88 -37.58 -3.69
CA ASP A 38 10.88 -38.82 -4.46
C ASP A 38 11.54 -38.68 -5.84
N GLN A 39 11.79 -37.45 -6.29
CA GLN A 39 12.45 -37.15 -7.56
C GLN A 39 13.94 -36.82 -7.39
N ALA A 40 14.35 -36.44 -6.18
CA ALA A 40 15.74 -36.14 -5.84
C ALA A 40 16.65 -37.35 -6.08
N LYS A 41 17.81 -37.10 -6.68
CA LYS A 41 18.83 -38.14 -6.89
C LYS A 41 19.85 -38.16 -5.76
N GLU A 42 20.17 -36.98 -5.27
CA GLU A 42 21.08 -36.75 -4.15
C GLU A 42 20.47 -35.73 -3.20
N VAL A 43 20.46 -36.07 -1.91
CA VAL A 43 20.12 -35.14 -0.85
C VAL A 43 21.27 -35.15 0.16
N GLN A 44 21.72 -33.96 0.53
CA GLN A 44 22.65 -33.74 1.63
C GLN A 44 21.99 -32.84 2.66
N VAL A 45 22.43 -32.92 3.91
CA VAL A 45 22.15 -31.89 4.93
C VAL A 45 23.42 -31.11 5.18
N ASP A 46 23.33 -29.78 5.18
CA ASP A 46 24.40 -28.87 5.58
C ASP A 46 23.99 -28.23 6.91
N VAL A 47 24.69 -28.59 8.00
CA VAL A 47 24.41 -28.07 9.34
C VAL A 47 25.70 -27.58 9.99
N GLN A 48 25.65 -26.43 10.64
CA GLN A 48 26.83 -25.72 11.16
C GLN A 48 27.81 -26.59 11.97
N PHE A 49 27.34 -27.56 12.77
CA PHE A 49 28.21 -28.40 13.61
C PHE A 49 28.84 -29.60 12.88
N ALA A 50 28.34 -30.00 11.71
CA ALA A 50 28.80 -31.20 10.99
C ALA A 50 29.16 -30.96 9.51
N GLY A 51 28.88 -29.77 8.98
CA GLY A 51 29.00 -29.45 7.56
C GLY A 51 28.08 -30.29 6.68
N ARG A 52 28.46 -30.43 5.41
CA ARG A 52 27.70 -31.17 4.39
C ARG A 52 27.87 -32.67 4.54
N ASN A 53 26.75 -33.37 4.71
CA ASN A 53 26.71 -34.82 4.84
C ASN A 53 25.63 -35.40 3.92
N ALA A 54 25.99 -36.45 3.18
CA ALA A 54 25.04 -37.18 2.33
C ALA A 54 23.95 -37.85 3.19
N MET A 55 22.71 -37.79 2.73
CA MET A 55 21.58 -38.47 3.34
C MET A 55 21.31 -39.78 2.61
N THR A 56 20.77 -40.77 3.32
CA THR A 56 20.40 -42.06 2.74
C THR A 56 18.90 -42.14 2.56
N ARG A 57 18.43 -42.54 1.36
CA ARG A 57 17.00 -42.75 1.11
C ARG A 57 16.54 -44.07 1.70
N ASN A 58 15.66 -44.01 2.69
CA ASN A 58 15.00 -45.16 3.29
C ASN A 58 14.03 -45.79 2.27
N ALA A 59 14.19 -47.08 1.98
CA ALA A 59 13.42 -47.78 0.95
C ALA A 59 11.94 -47.99 1.32
N GLU A 60 11.61 -48.03 2.61
CA GLU A 60 10.25 -48.28 3.11
C GLU A 60 9.43 -47.00 3.22
N THR A 61 10.04 -45.92 3.73
CA THR A 61 9.36 -44.63 3.93
C THR A 61 9.58 -43.67 2.76
N GLY A 62 10.60 -43.90 1.94
CA GLY A 62 11.03 -43.00 0.86
C GLY A 62 11.62 -41.68 1.35
N LEU A 63 11.92 -41.55 2.65
CA LEU A 63 12.56 -40.38 3.25
C LEU A 63 14.07 -40.43 3.09
N TRP A 64 14.68 -39.29 2.80
CA TRP A 64 16.12 -39.10 2.96
C TRP A 64 16.41 -38.84 4.43
N GLU A 65 17.33 -39.59 5.02
CA GLU A 65 17.66 -39.49 6.45
C GLU A 65 19.18 -39.37 6.67
N ALA A 66 19.56 -38.55 7.65
CA ALA A 66 20.91 -38.53 8.22
C ALA A 66 20.81 -38.27 9.72
N THR A 67 21.56 -39.04 10.51
CA THR A 67 21.72 -38.80 11.95
C THR A 67 23.15 -38.33 12.21
N LEU A 68 23.29 -37.10 12.70
CA LEU A 68 24.58 -36.43 12.91
C LEU A 68 24.75 -36.06 14.38
N GLY A 69 26.00 -35.89 14.82
CA GLY A 69 26.33 -35.54 16.21
C GLY A 69 26.98 -36.70 16.97
N PRO A 70 26.99 -36.65 18.32
CA PRO A 70 26.27 -35.70 19.16
C PRO A 70 26.78 -34.26 19.04
N ALA A 71 25.89 -33.29 19.16
CA ALA A 71 26.21 -31.86 19.11
C ALA A 71 25.95 -31.20 20.48
N ALA A 72 26.70 -30.13 20.78
CA ALA A 72 26.49 -29.38 22.01
C ALA A 72 25.11 -28.67 21.98
N PRO A 73 24.39 -28.57 23.11
CA PRO A 73 23.15 -27.80 23.20
C PRO A 73 23.35 -26.34 22.79
N ASP A 74 22.67 -25.91 21.74
CA ASP A 74 22.58 -24.53 21.24
C ASP A 74 21.63 -24.50 20.02
N MET A 75 21.60 -23.38 19.30
CA MET A 75 20.87 -23.18 18.07
C MET A 75 21.81 -23.15 16.86
N TYR A 76 21.50 -23.94 15.83
CA TYR A 76 22.32 -24.11 14.64
C TYR A 76 21.51 -23.83 13.36
N PRO A 77 22.03 -23.01 12.42
CA PRO A 77 21.45 -22.96 11.09
C PRO A 77 21.72 -24.26 10.32
N TYR A 78 20.74 -24.70 9.54
CA TYR A 78 20.88 -25.81 8.60
C TYR A 78 20.02 -25.63 7.36
N CYS A 79 20.37 -26.36 6.30
CA CYS A 79 19.56 -26.50 5.09
C CYS A 79 19.76 -27.89 4.48
N PHE A 80 18.90 -28.27 3.55
CA PHE A 80 19.11 -29.41 2.67
C PHE A 80 19.76 -28.94 1.37
N ILE A 81 20.63 -29.76 0.79
CA ILE A 81 21.13 -29.59 -0.57
C ILE A 81 20.51 -30.70 -1.42
N VAL A 82 19.59 -30.32 -2.31
CA VAL A 82 18.81 -31.26 -3.13
C VAL A 82 19.28 -31.09 -4.57
N ASP A 83 19.95 -32.11 -5.11
CA ASP A 83 20.54 -32.07 -6.46
C ASP A 83 21.39 -30.81 -6.74
N GLY A 84 22.08 -30.33 -5.71
CA GLY A 84 22.98 -29.16 -5.77
C GLY A 84 22.33 -27.81 -5.47
N VAL A 85 21.05 -27.76 -5.07
CA VAL A 85 20.34 -26.53 -4.71
C VAL A 85 20.04 -26.50 -3.21
N SER A 86 20.29 -25.37 -2.57
CA SER A 86 20.01 -25.15 -1.14
C SER A 86 18.52 -24.94 -0.91
N VAL A 87 17.93 -25.71 0.00
CA VAL A 87 16.51 -25.71 0.34
C VAL A 87 16.37 -25.65 1.85
N MET A 88 15.54 -24.75 2.36
CA MET A 88 15.14 -24.77 3.77
C MET A 88 14.42 -26.07 4.11
N ASP A 89 14.44 -26.46 5.38
CA ASP A 89 13.56 -27.52 5.86
C ASP A 89 12.10 -27.04 5.81
N PRO A 90 11.25 -27.62 4.95
CA PRO A 90 9.87 -27.18 4.78
C PRO A 90 9.00 -27.42 6.03
N GLU A 91 9.44 -28.31 6.93
CA GLU A 91 8.73 -28.62 8.18
C GLU A 91 9.15 -27.70 9.34
N ASN A 92 10.19 -26.88 9.14
CA ASN A 92 10.72 -26.01 10.19
C ASN A 92 10.24 -24.56 10.02
N GLN A 93 9.40 -24.11 10.96
CA GLN A 93 8.87 -22.75 10.98
C GLN A 93 9.89 -21.69 11.38
N GLN A 94 11.01 -22.08 12.00
CA GLN A 94 12.07 -21.18 12.44
C GLN A 94 13.12 -21.05 11.34
N TYR A 95 13.49 -19.82 11.03
CA TYR A 95 14.45 -19.52 9.97
C TYR A 95 15.46 -18.48 10.44
N PHE A 96 16.63 -18.55 9.85
CA PHE A 96 17.71 -17.61 10.13
C PHE A 96 17.45 -16.32 9.33
N PRO A 97 17.26 -15.14 9.97
CA PRO A 97 17.01 -13.89 9.26
C PRO A 97 18.26 -13.39 8.51
N ASN A 98 18.34 -13.63 7.20
CA ASN A 98 19.50 -13.27 6.37
C ASN A 98 19.10 -12.95 4.91
N GLU A 99 19.80 -12.00 4.32
CA GLU A 99 19.57 -11.51 2.96
C GLU A 99 20.41 -12.21 1.88
N GLY A 100 21.34 -13.11 2.25
CA GLY A 100 22.24 -13.81 1.32
C GLY A 100 22.09 -15.33 1.29
N PHE A 101 21.28 -15.91 2.17
CA PHE A 101 20.91 -17.32 2.17
C PHE A 101 19.60 -17.53 2.92
N LYS A 102 19.05 -18.76 2.84
CA LYS A 102 17.79 -19.15 3.51
C LYS A 102 17.98 -20.50 4.21
N ASN A 103 18.25 -20.44 5.52
CA ASN A 103 18.47 -21.62 6.36
C ASN A 103 17.39 -21.73 7.43
N SER A 104 17.04 -22.96 7.79
CA SER A 104 16.20 -23.28 8.93
C SER A 104 17.02 -23.24 10.23
N LEU A 105 16.36 -23.05 11.37
CA LEU A 105 17.01 -23.04 12.68
C LEU A 105 16.69 -24.33 13.45
N LEU A 106 17.73 -25.09 13.78
CA LEU A 106 17.67 -26.22 14.69
C LEU A 106 17.97 -25.75 16.11
N GLU A 107 17.11 -26.06 17.08
CA GLU A 107 17.36 -25.82 18.50
C GLU A 107 17.62 -27.15 19.22
N ILE A 108 18.80 -27.30 19.81
CA ILE A 108 19.19 -28.47 20.62
C ILE A 108 19.11 -28.07 22.10
N PRO A 109 18.15 -28.61 22.87
CA PRO A 109 17.92 -28.18 24.25
C PRO A 109 19.03 -28.66 25.20
N ALA A 110 19.33 -27.87 26.22
CA ALA A 110 20.21 -28.28 27.31
C ALA A 110 19.46 -29.12 28.37
N LYS A 111 20.17 -30.04 29.05
CA LYS A 111 19.57 -30.93 30.07
C LYS A 111 19.01 -30.21 31.30
N GLU A 112 19.44 -28.98 31.58
CA GLU A 112 19.11 -28.26 32.82
C GLU A 112 18.69 -26.79 32.62
N GLY A 113 18.37 -26.34 31.41
CA GLY A 113 18.07 -24.92 31.17
C GLY A 113 19.27 -24.00 31.48
N SER A 114 20.48 -24.52 31.27
CA SER A 114 21.75 -23.91 31.67
C SER A 114 22.30 -22.88 30.68
N LEU A 115 21.73 -22.78 29.48
CA LEU A 115 22.19 -21.79 28.49
C LEU A 115 21.65 -20.42 28.88
N ALA A 116 22.46 -19.38 28.65
CA ALA A 116 22.07 -18.01 28.99
C ALA A 116 20.78 -17.56 28.27
N HIS A 117 20.52 -18.14 27.11
CA HIS A 117 19.40 -17.83 26.22
C HIS A 117 18.20 -18.76 26.37
N ASP A 118 18.22 -19.69 27.34
CA ASP A 118 17.07 -20.55 27.61
C ASP A 118 15.88 -19.70 28.09
N ILE A 119 14.69 -20.05 27.62
CA ILE A 119 13.45 -19.42 28.08
C ILE A 119 13.17 -19.89 29.51
N LYS A 120 13.23 -18.98 30.48
CA LYS A 120 12.93 -19.25 31.89
C LYS A 120 11.59 -18.64 32.27
N ASN A 121 10.96 -19.16 33.33
CA ASN A 121 9.75 -18.58 33.91
C ASN A 121 10.07 -17.30 34.71
N VAL A 122 10.32 -16.21 33.99
CA VAL A 122 10.63 -14.88 34.52
C VAL A 122 9.76 -13.84 33.81
N PRO A 123 9.59 -12.62 34.36
CA PRO A 123 8.97 -11.54 33.60
C PRO A 123 9.72 -11.30 32.28
N HIS A 124 8.97 -11.23 31.18
CA HIS A 124 9.52 -11.06 29.84
C HIS A 124 9.33 -9.65 29.32
N GLY A 125 10.36 -9.12 28.66
CA GLY A 125 10.30 -7.84 27.98
C GLY A 125 9.40 -7.86 26.74
N LYS A 126 9.06 -6.66 26.26
CA LYS A 126 8.25 -6.47 25.06
C LYS A 126 9.15 -6.22 23.86
N VAL A 127 8.79 -6.73 22.69
CA VAL A 127 9.48 -6.46 21.43
C VAL A 127 8.57 -5.66 20.50
N ASP A 128 9.06 -4.50 20.08
CA ASP A 128 8.41 -3.61 19.14
C ASP A 128 9.16 -3.64 17.81
N TYR A 129 8.42 -3.76 16.70
CA TYR A 129 8.94 -3.48 15.37
C TYR A 129 8.58 -2.04 15.01
N ILE A 130 9.58 -1.26 14.63
CA ILE A 130 9.41 0.16 14.29
C ILE A 130 9.85 0.44 12.86
N HIS A 131 9.16 1.41 12.27
CA HIS A 131 9.54 2.06 11.02
C HIS A 131 9.81 3.54 11.31
N TYR A 132 10.76 4.12 10.58
CA TYR A 132 11.09 5.54 10.71
C TYR A 132 11.61 6.09 9.39
N TYR A 133 11.22 7.32 9.05
CA TYR A 133 11.77 8.00 7.89
C TYR A 133 13.21 8.45 8.16
N SER A 134 14.14 8.00 7.32
CA SER A 134 15.55 8.39 7.38
C SER A 134 15.85 9.42 6.30
N LYS A 135 15.99 10.69 6.71
CA LYS A 135 16.26 11.79 5.78
C LYS A 135 17.61 11.64 5.09
N ASN A 136 18.57 10.97 5.74
CA ASN A 136 19.88 10.69 5.17
C ASN A 136 19.85 9.58 4.11
N LEU A 137 18.87 8.66 4.20
CA LEU A 137 18.62 7.65 3.18
C LEU A 137 17.64 8.12 2.09
N GLY A 138 16.80 9.10 2.41
CA GLY A 138 15.65 9.47 1.58
C GLY A 138 14.59 8.36 1.51
N ALA A 139 14.56 7.47 2.50
CA ALA A 139 13.70 6.28 2.54
C ALA A 139 13.26 5.96 3.98
N THR A 140 12.14 5.27 4.13
CA THR A 140 11.75 4.67 5.41
C THR A 140 12.65 3.47 5.73
N ASN A 141 13.18 3.39 6.95
CA ASN A 141 14.01 2.30 7.44
C ASN A 141 13.33 1.61 8.63
N GLN A 142 13.84 0.45 9.05
CA GLN A 142 13.26 -0.38 10.12
C GLN A 142 14.27 -0.71 11.22
N ALA A 143 13.76 -0.97 12.42
CA ALA A 143 14.52 -1.48 13.55
C ALA A 143 13.63 -2.31 14.48
N VAL A 144 14.26 -3.13 15.33
CA VAL A 144 13.58 -3.85 16.41
C VAL A 144 14.00 -3.26 17.75
N VAL A 145 13.03 -3.01 18.63
CA VAL A 145 13.27 -2.44 19.96
C VAL A 145 12.78 -3.41 21.02
N TYR A 146 13.68 -3.82 21.91
CA TYR A 146 13.33 -4.54 23.12
C TYR A 146 13.14 -3.56 24.28
N LEU A 147 12.05 -3.74 25.02
CA LEU A 147 11.71 -3.00 26.24
C LEU A 147 11.75 -3.95 27.44
N PRO A 148 12.33 -3.53 28.58
CA PRO A 148 12.44 -4.40 29.76
C PRO A 148 11.06 -4.75 30.35
N PRO A 149 10.91 -5.88 31.08
CA PRO A 149 9.60 -6.42 31.50
C PRO A 149 8.71 -5.43 32.25
N LYS A 150 9.29 -4.52 33.05
CA LYS A 150 8.57 -3.52 33.85
C LYS A 150 8.45 -2.15 33.18
N TYR A 151 8.75 -2.06 31.89
CA TYR A 151 8.68 -0.80 31.15
C TYR A 151 7.29 -0.17 31.30
N LYS A 152 6.20 -0.92 31.06
CA LYS A 152 4.82 -0.42 31.14
C LYS A 152 4.38 -0.03 32.57
N GLU A 153 4.88 -0.72 33.59
CA GLU A 153 4.45 -0.52 34.99
C GLU A 153 4.97 0.80 35.59
N ASN A 154 6.08 1.33 35.06
CA ASN A 154 6.75 2.52 35.59
C ASN A 154 6.78 3.64 34.54
N PRO A 155 5.70 4.45 34.41
CA PRO A 155 5.60 5.47 33.36
C PRO A 155 6.62 6.61 33.53
N ASP A 156 7.12 6.86 34.75
CA ASP A 156 8.07 7.94 35.02
C ASP A 156 9.54 7.51 34.87
N LYS A 157 9.82 6.19 34.80
CA LYS A 157 11.18 5.67 34.69
C LYS A 157 11.71 5.82 33.26
N LYS A 158 12.91 6.38 33.14
CA LYS A 158 13.72 6.41 31.91
C LYS A 158 14.81 5.36 31.98
N TYR A 159 15.22 4.85 30.82
CA TYR A 159 16.13 3.72 30.71
C TYR A 159 17.37 4.08 29.87
N PRO A 160 18.56 3.53 30.20
CA PRO A 160 19.70 3.59 29.31
C PRO A 160 19.43 2.76 28.03
N VAL A 161 20.20 3.02 26.96
CA VAL A 161 19.96 2.46 25.63
C VAL A 161 21.19 1.75 25.10
N PHE A 162 21.02 0.51 24.61
CA PHE A 162 22.06 -0.26 23.95
C PHE A 162 21.72 -0.47 22.46
N TYR A 163 22.50 0.13 21.57
CA TYR A 163 22.38 -0.05 20.12
C TYR A 163 23.24 -1.24 19.67
N LEU A 164 22.62 -2.31 19.18
CA LEU A 164 23.26 -3.60 18.94
C LEU A 164 23.14 -4.04 17.47
N ILE A 165 24.25 -3.96 16.73
CA ILE A 165 24.32 -4.01 15.26
C ILE A 165 24.71 -5.42 14.78
N SER A 166 23.93 -5.98 13.87
CA SER A 166 24.09 -7.34 13.32
C SER A 166 25.21 -7.48 12.28
N GLY A 167 25.50 -8.72 11.88
CA GLY A 167 26.63 -9.07 11.01
C GLY A 167 26.44 -8.72 9.54
N THR A 168 27.35 -9.22 8.71
CA THR A 168 27.21 -9.14 7.26
C THR A 168 26.05 -10.02 6.81
N THR A 169 25.21 -9.50 5.89
CA THR A 169 23.97 -10.11 5.37
C THR A 169 22.85 -10.41 6.38
N ASP A 170 23.07 -10.21 7.67
CA ASP A 170 22.02 -10.35 8.68
C ASP A 170 21.01 -9.18 8.64
N THR A 171 19.77 -9.43 9.04
CA THR A 171 18.76 -8.38 9.25
C THR A 171 18.77 -7.87 10.70
N GLU A 172 17.95 -6.86 11.01
CA GLU A 172 17.75 -6.34 12.36
C GLU A 172 17.18 -7.37 13.34
N GLU A 173 16.51 -8.41 12.84
CA GLU A 173 15.85 -9.42 13.67
C GLU A 173 16.81 -10.46 14.25
N VAL A 174 18.02 -10.61 13.71
CA VAL A 174 18.87 -11.77 14.02
C VAL A 174 19.27 -11.82 15.50
N TYR A 175 19.51 -10.68 16.15
CA TYR A 175 19.84 -10.63 17.58
C TYR A 175 18.67 -11.02 18.47
N TYR A 176 17.46 -10.84 17.97
CA TYR A 176 16.24 -11.26 18.63
C TYR A 176 15.94 -12.74 18.37
N LYS A 177 15.86 -13.15 17.09
CA LYS A 177 15.44 -14.51 16.70
C LYS A 177 16.52 -15.57 16.94
N VAL A 178 17.80 -15.27 16.67
CA VAL A 178 18.94 -16.20 16.80
C VAL A 178 19.81 -15.87 18.01
N GLY A 179 20.13 -14.59 18.20
CA GLY A 179 20.92 -14.09 19.32
C GLY A 179 20.18 -14.12 20.66
N ARG A 180 18.84 -14.26 20.65
CA ARG A 180 17.99 -14.36 21.86
C ARG A 180 18.30 -13.30 22.92
N VAL A 181 18.66 -12.08 22.51
CA VAL A 181 19.08 -11.01 23.42
C VAL A 181 18.01 -10.69 24.46
N ASN A 182 16.74 -10.79 24.07
CA ASN A 182 15.58 -10.60 24.95
C ASN A 182 15.60 -11.61 26.11
N TYR A 183 15.79 -12.90 25.85
CA TYR A 183 15.80 -13.92 26.92
C TYR A 183 17.05 -13.85 27.78
N ILE A 184 18.22 -13.58 27.18
CA ILE A 184 19.46 -13.39 27.94
C ILE A 184 19.29 -12.22 28.92
N LEU A 185 18.76 -11.10 28.44
CA LEU A 185 18.58 -9.90 29.24
C LEU A 185 17.47 -10.08 30.30
N ASP A 186 16.31 -10.65 29.95
CA ASP A 186 15.24 -10.98 30.91
C ASP A 186 15.77 -11.84 32.07
N ASN A 187 16.51 -12.89 31.74
CA ASN A 187 17.12 -13.79 32.73
C ASN A 187 18.09 -13.04 33.64
N LEU A 188 18.97 -12.20 33.07
CA LEU A 188 19.95 -11.43 33.84
C LEU A 188 19.31 -10.34 34.70
N ILE A 189 18.24 -9.69 34.23
CA ILE A 189 17.46 -8.71 34.99
C ILE A 189 16.77 -9.40 36.16
N ALA A 190 16.12 -10.55 35.92
CA ALA A 190 15.46 -11.34 36.97
C ALA A 190 16.45 -11.85 38.02
N GLU A 191 17.68 -12.17 37.63
CA GLU A 191 18.79 -12.55 38.52
C GLU A 191 19.46 -11.35 39.22
N GLY A 192 19.07 -10.10 38.91
CA GLY A 192 19.68 -8.88 39.46
C GLY A 192 21.09 -8.57 38.93
N LYS A 193 21.52 -9.23 37.85
CA LYS A 193 22.88 -9.14 37.29
C LYS A 193 23.02 -8.04 36.24
N ALA A 194 21.98 -7.71 35.49
CA ALA A 194 21.98 -6.62 34.50
C ALA A 194 21.08 -5.45 34.95
N GLU A 195 21.37 -4.24 34.46
CA GLU A 195 20.44 -3.11 34.59
C GLU A 195 19.25 -3.28 33.63
N GLU A 196 18.09 -2.74 34.01
CA GLU A 196 16.98 -2.59 33.07
C GLU A 196 17.36 -1.57 31.99
N MET A 197 17.34 -1.97 30.72
CA MET A 197 17.75 -1.13 29.59
C MET A 197 16.87 -1.38 28.37
N ILE A 198 16.82 -0.41 27.46
CA ILE A 198 16.25 -0.57 26.12
C ILE A 198 17.35 -1.09 25.20
N VAL A 199 17.04 -2.09 24.36
CA VAL A 199 17.96 -2.57 23.33
C VAL A 199 17.38 -2.26 21.96
N VAL A 200 18.12 -1.52 21.14
CA VAL A 200 17.75 -1.15 19.78
C VAL A 200 18.59 -1.97 18.81
N LEU A 201 17.92 -2.70 17.92
CA LEU A 201 18.52 -3.54 16.90
C LEU A 201 18.29 -2.85 15.54
N PRO A 202 19.26 -2.04 15.06
CA PRO A 202 19.15 -1.39 13.76
C PRO A 202 19.40 -2.38 12.61
N TYR A 203 18.82 -2.10 11.44
CA TYR A 203 19.21 -2.78 10.21
C TYR A 203 20.58 -2.26 9.72
N GLY A 204 21.60 -3.13 9.76
CA GLY A 204 23.00 -2.76 9.53
C GLY A 204 23.42 -2.55 8.06
N ASN A 205 22.52 -2.73 7.08
CA ASN A 205 22.84 -2.64 5.66
C ASN A 205 21.88 -1.74 4.84
N PRO A 206 21.73 -0.45 5.19
CA PRO A 206 20.75 0.43 4.57
C PRO A 206 20.94 0.64 3.05
N TYR A 207 22.08 0.25 2.46
CA TYR A 207 22.27 0.27 1.00
C TYR A 207 21.27 -0.62 0.24
N LYS A 208 20.78 -1.71 0.84
CA LYS A 208 19.76 -2.58 0.23
C LYS A 208 18.38 -1.93 0.15
N LEU A 209 18.18 -0.84 0.89
CA LEU A 209 16.93 -0.07 0.94
C LEU A 209 16.91 1.05 -0.11
N LEU A 210 18.07 1.39 -0.68
CA LEU A 210 18.18 2.41 -1.71
C LEU A 210 17.71 1.84 -3.06
N PRO A 211 16.90 2.57 -3.85
CA PRO A 211 16.51 2.13 -5.17
C PRO A 211 17.72 1.82 -6.04
N ALA A 212 17.63 0.78 -6.88
CA ALA A 212 18.65 0.40 -7.86
C ALA A 212 18.97 1.51 -8.90
N GLN A 213 18.36 2.70 -8.79
CA GLN A 213 18.56 3.87 -9.66
C GLN A 213 18.92 5.17 -8.92
N THR A 214 19.62 5.12 -7.79
CA THR A 214 20.24 6.34 -7.23
C THR A 214 21.58 6.63 -7.91
N GLU A 215 21.54 6.98 -9.20
CA GLU A 215 22.54 7.88 -9.80
C GLU A 215 22.34 9.34 -9.34
N LYS A 216 21.21 9.65 -8.66
CA LYS A 216 20.96 10.99 -8.11
C LYS A 216 21.58 11.18 -6.72
N ALA A 217 22.41 12.22 -6.65
CA ALA A 217 22.95 12.91 -5.47
C ALA A 217 24.17 12.32 -4.78
N GLY A 218 25.25 12.02 -5.51
CA GLY A 218 26.61 12.09 -4.95
C GLY A 218 26.94 11.15 -3.78
N VAL A 219 26.13 10.12 -3.52
CA VAL A 219 26.40 9.08 -2.52
C VAL A 219 27.37 8.07 -3.16
N PRO A 220 28.61 7.92 -2.68
CA PRO A 220 29.53 6.96 -3.24
C PRO A 220 29.01 5.52 -3.06
N GLN A 221 28.93 4.75 -4.15
CA GLN A 221 28.64 3.29 -4.14
C GLN A 221 29.71 2.45 -3.42
N THR A 222 30.75 3.07 -2.90
CA THR A 222 31.74 2.38 -2.10
C THR A 222 31.19 2.25 -0.68
N GLN A 223 31.00 1.01 -0.20
CA GLN A 223 31.05 0.68 1.22
C GLN A 223 32.36 1.27 1.79
N THR A 224 32.37 2.54 2.19
CA THR A 224 33.56 3.18 2.73
C THR A 224 33.73 2.64 4.13
N MET A 225 34.43 1.51 4.22
CA MET A 225 34.58 0.67 5.40
C MET A 225 35.27 1.36 6.59
N PHE A 226 35.62 2.65 6.49
CA PHE A 226 36.41 3.38 7.48
C PHE A 226 36.06 4.89 7.62
N GLY A 227 34.91 5.36 7.09
CA GLY A 227 34.44 6.78 7.18
C GLY A 227 33.05 6.94 7.83
N LYS A 228 32.48 8.16 7.88
CA LYS A 228 31.04 8.35 8.13
C LYS A 228 30.28 7.78 6.93
N ASP A 229 29.89 6.52 7.03
CA ASP A 229 29.10 5.85 6.01
C ASP A 229 27.61 6.19 6.15
N VAL A 230 26.82 5.75 5.18
CA VAL A 230 25.38 5.99 5.12
C VAL A 230 24.65 5.42 6.35
N PHE A 231 25.10 4.28 6.88
CA PHE A 231 24.57 3.72 8.13
C PHE A 231 24.86 4.60 9.35
N SER A 232 26.05 5.19 9.43
CA SER A 232 26.45 6.06 10.54
C SER A 232 25.56 7.31 10.62
N LEU A 233 25.22 7.88 9.45
CA LEU A 233 24.29 9.01 9.37
C LEU A 233 22.88 8.61 9.80
N ASP A 234 22.36 7.52 9.24
CA ASP A 234 21.06 6.96 9.62
C ASP A 234 20.95 6.68 11.13
N LEU A 235 21.93 5.99 11.70
CA LEU A 235 21.98 5.69 13.13
C LEU A 235 21.96 6.96 13.99
N THR A 236 22.87 7.90 13.71
CA THR A 236 23.15 9.01 14.64
C THR A 236 22.26 10.23 14.45
N ASP A 237 21.76 10.47 13.24
CA ASP A 237 21.02 11.67 12.90
C ASP A 237 19.53 11.40 12.69
N ASP A 238 19.10 10.12 12.54
CA ASP A 238 17.70 9.74 12.30
C ASP A 238 17.17 8.72 13.33
N LEU A 239 17.75 7.52 13.43
CA LEU A 239 17.26 6.47 14.34
C LEU A 239 17.39 6.86 15.82
N MET A 240 18.55 7.36 16.25
CA MET A 240 18.75 7.80 17.63
C MET A 240 17.70 8.85 18.03
N PRO A 241 17.53 9.98 17.31
CA PRO A 241 16.44 10.93 17.57
C PRO A 241 15.04 10.32 17.59
N TYR A 242 14.74 9.37 16.68
CA TYR A 242 13.47 8.66 16.69
C TYR A 242 13.27 7.90 18.02
N ILE A 243 14.28 7.15 18.46
CA ILE A 243 14.23 6.41 19.72
C ILE A 243 14.07 7.35 20.92
N GLU A 244 14.79 8.48 20.91
CA GLU A 244 14.73 9.49 21.96
C GLU A 244 13.35 10.16 22.09
N LYS A 245 12.68 10.37 20.96
CA LYS A 245 11.34 10.98 20.89
C LYS A 245 10.25 10.01 21.32
N ASN A 246 10.34 8.74 20.92
CA ASN A 246 9.25 7.77 21.04
C ASN A 246 9.37 6.82 22.24
N TYR A 247 10.55 6.73 22.87
CA TYR A 247 10.80 5.86 24.02
C TYR A 247 11.37 6.61 25.23
N ARG A 248 11.14 6.07 26.43
CA ARG A 248 11.62 6.66 27.69
C ARG A 248 13.10 6.38 27.91
N THR A 249 13.92 7.24 27.33
CA THR A 249 15.37 7.08 27.24
C THR A 249 16.12 8.12 28.07
N ILE A 250 17.32 7.75 28.52
CA ILE A 250 18.31 8.69 29.08
C ILE A 250 19.31 9.02 27.97
N ASN A 251 19.47 10.31 27.66
CA ASN A 251 20.00 10.77 26.38
C ASN A 251 21.40 11.41 26.46
N ASP A 252 22.28 10.79 27.23
CA ASP A 252 23.68 11.18 27.38
C ASP A 252 24.63 9.99 27.13
N ALA A 253 25.93 10.27 27.02
CA ALA A 253 26.93 9.24 26.73
C ALA A 253 27.03 8.16 27.82
N ASP A 254 26.87 8.56 29.08
CA ASP A 254 26.97 7.68 30.26
C ASP A 254 25.85 6.63 30.31
N HIS A 255 24.76 6.84 29.56
CA HIS A 255 23.61 5.94 29.48
C HIS A 255 23.41 5.37 28.07
N ARG A 256 24.43 5.43 27.22
CA ARG A 256 24.41 4.88 25.86
C ARG A 256 25.53 3.91 25.61
N ALA A 257 25.14 2.73 25.14
CA ALA A 257 26.04 1.68 24.69
C ALA A 257 25.86 1.44 23.20
N ILE A 258 26.95 1.05 22.53
CA ILE A 258 26.93 0.57 21.15
C ILE A 258 27.76 -0.70 21.05
N GLY A 259 27.23 -1.70 20.34
CA GLY A 259 27.94 -2.94 20.13
C GLY A 259 27.50 -3.68 18.89
N GLY A 260 28.21 -4.74 18.52
CA GLY A 260 27.82 -5.51 17.34
C GLY A 260 28.70 -6.71 17.04
N PHE A 261 28.27 -7.51 16.06
CA PHE A 261 28.93 -8.74 15.63
C PHE A 261 29.51 -8.60 14.22
N SER A 262 30.73 -9.08 13.99
CA SER A 262 31.36 -9.08 12.66
C SER A 262 31.41 -7.68 12.03
N ARG A 263 30.81 -7.46 10.85
CA ARG A 263 30.63 -6.11 10.27
C ARG A 263 29.93 -5.14 11.23
N GLY A 264 28.89 -5.59 11.94
CA GLY A 264 28.22 -4.78 12.97
C GLY A 264 29.14 -4.43 14.14
N GLY A 265 30.09 -5.29 14.50
CA GLY A 265 31.11 -4.99 15.50
C GLY A 265 32.07 -3.91 15.02
N ASN A 266 32.44 -3.95 13.74
CA ASN A 266 33.24 -2.88 13.12
C ASN A 266 32.47 -1.55 13.08
N GLN A 267 31.20 -1.59 12.65
CA GLN A 267 30.31 -0.43 12.62
C GLN A 267 30.11 0.16 14.03
N ALA A 268 29.93 -0.69 15.04
CA ALA A 268 29.80 -0.28 16.43
C ALA A 268 31.05 0.43 16.94
N LEU A 269 32.24 -0.14 16.70
CA LEU A 269 33.50 0.48 17.10
C LEU A 269 33.76 1.79 16.35
N SER A 270 33.55 1.82 15.04
CA SER A 270 33.75 3.03 14.22
C SER A 270 32.81 4.16 14.68
N ASN A 271 31.53 3.87 14.89
CA ASN A 271 30.56 4.86 15.34
C ASN A 271 30.78 5.28 16.79
N GLY A 272 31.03 4.35 17.70
CA GLY A 272 31.28 4.63 19.10
C GLY A 272 32.50 5.52 19.30
N LEU A 273 33.64 5.15 18.73
CA LEU A 273 34.90 5.90 18.89
C LEU A 273 34.87 7.27 18.21
N ARG A 274 34.09 7.44 17.13
CA ARG A 274 33.92 8.75 16.47
C ARG A 274 32.91 9.66 17.17
N ASN A 275 32.11 9.14 18.10
CA ASN A 275 31.05 9.86 18.79
C ASN A 275 31.11 9.58 20.30
N LEU A 276 32.28 9.77 20.93
CA LEU A 276 32.47 9.58 22.38
C LEU A 276 31.71 10.60 23.24
N ASP A 277 31.16 11.65 22.63
CA ASP A 277 30.17 12.55 23.23
C ASP A 277 28.76 11.92 23.29
N LYS A 278 28.52 10.84 22.55
CA LYS A 278 27.25 10.11 22.50
C LYS A 278 27.29 8.72 23.12
N PHE A 279 28.46 8.08 23.22
CA PHE A 279 28.60 6.70 23.72
C PHE A 279 29.78 6.55 24.68
N SER A 280 29.54 5.90 25.82
CA SER A 280 30.60 5.55 26.78
C SER A 280 30.79 4.04 26.98
N TYR A 281 29.95 3.19 26.38
CA TYR A 281 30.09 1.73 26.44
C TYR A 281 30.20 1.16 25.02
N LEU A 282 31.34 0.56 24.69
CA LEU A 282 31.68 0.06 23.37
C LEU A 282 31.93 -1.45 23.42
N CYS A 283 31.19 -2.24 22.66
CA CYS A 283 31.30 -3.70 22.63
C CYS A 283 31.55 -4.24 21.21
N SER A 284 32.60 -5.02 21.00
CA SER A 284 32.90 -5.67 19.72
C SER A 284 32.90 -7.17 19.84
N TYR A 285 32.10 -7.84 19.02
CA TYR A 285 31.99 -9.30 18.95
C TYR A 285 32.57 -9.78 17.62
N SER A 286 33.66 -10.54 17.66
CA SER A 286 34.38 -11.07 16.51
C SER A 286 34.67 -10.00 15.45
N SER A 287 35.33 -8.90 15.82
CA SER A 287 35.61 -7.81 14.88
C SER A 287 36.78 -6.92 15.30
N PHE A 288 37.11 -5.94 14.45
CA PHE A 288 38.13 -4.91 14.63
C PHE A 288 37.72 -3.63 13.88
N THR A 289 38.44 -2.53 14.07
CA THR A 289 38.20 -1.29 13.30
C THR A 289 39.49 -0.56 12.93
N ALA A 290 39.36 0.61 12.30
CA ALA A 290 40.47 1.45 11.88
C ALA A 290 41.35 1.88 13.06
N THR A 291 42.66 1.88 12.85
CA THR A 291 43.69 2.32 13.80
C THR A 291 44.07 3.80 13.65
N ASN A 292 43.35 4.55 12.81
CA ASN A 292 43.62 5.96 12.51
C ASN A 292 42.38 6.85 12.69
N ILE A 293 41.60 6.63 13.74
CA ILE A 293 40.42 7.45 14.07
C ILE A 293 40.92 8.76 14.72
N PRO A 294 40.69 9.94 14.09
CA PRO A 294 41.23 11.20 14.57
C PRO A 294 40.78 11.52 16.00
N GLY A 295 41.72 11.93 16.85
CA GLY A 295 41.44 12.37 18.23
C GLY A 295 41.20 11.25 19.25
N VAL A 296 41.17 9.98 18.81
CA VAL A 296 40.94 8.82 19.70
C VAL A 296 42.25 8.22 20.18
N TYR A 297 43.16 7.90 19.26
CA TYR A 297 44.37 7.14 19.58
C TYR A 297 45.55 8.04 20.00
N ASP A 298 45.50 9.32 19.68
CA ASP A 298 46.58 10.29 19.96
C ASP A 298 46.56 10.81 21.40
N ASN A 299 45.47 10.58 22.15
CA ASN A 299 45.31 11.02 23.54
C ASN A 299 44.56 9.98 24.40
N ALA A 300 45.28 8.95 24.82
CA ALA A 300 44.70 7.85 25.59
C ALA A 300 44.06 8.28 26.92
N ASN A 301 44.58 9.31 27.60
CA ASN A 301 44.01 9.78 28.86
C ASN A 301 42.61 10.36 28.65
N ASP A 302 42.42 11.18 27.61
CA ASP A 302 41.11 11.74 27.26
C ASP A 302 40.14 10.62 26.83
N THR A 303 40.57 9.73 25.94
CA THR A 303 39.77 8.58 25.48
C THR A 303 39.34 7.67 26.63
N ASN A 304 40.27 7.28 27.50
CA ASN A 304 39.99 6.44 28.66
C ASN A 304 39.07 7.11 29.69
N SER A 305 39.00 8.45 29.72
CA SER A 305 38.13 9.19 30.62
C SER A 305 36.67 9.26 30.14
N LYS A 306 36.45 9.05 28.83
CA LYS A 306 35.12 9.11 28.18
C LYS A 306 34.46 7.74 28.02
N ILE A 307 35.24 6.67 28.18
CA ILE A 307 34.78 5.28 27.99
C ILE A 307 34.69 4.59 29.36
N HIS A 308 33.46 4.20 29.74
CA HIS A 308 33.17 3.38 30.92
C HIS A 308 33.40 1.89 30.65
N LEU A 309 33.23 1.44 29.41
CA LEU A 309 33.53 0.06 29.01
C LEU A 309 34.03 0.02 27.57
N PHE A 310 35.21 -0.58 27.35
CA PHE A 310 35.68 -0.97 26.02
C PHE A 310 35.87 -2.49 26.01
N TRP A 311 34.93 -3.23 25.42
CA TRP A 311 34.90 -4.70 25.46
C TRP A 311 35.14 -5.30 24.08
N LEU A 312 36.11 -6.21 23.96
CA LEU A 312 36.51 -6.84 22.71
C LEU A 312 36.55 -8.37 22.88
N GLY A 313 35.76 -9.10 22.10
CA GLY A 313 35.73 -10.56 22.14
C GLY A 313 35.91 -11.19 20.77
N VAL A 314 36.67 -12.29 20.69
CA VAL A 314 36.86 -13.05 19.44
C VAL A 314 37.22 -14.51 19.73
N GLY A 315 36.74 -15.45 18.92
CA GLY A 315 37.18 -16.85 19.01
C GLY A 315 38.58 -17.04 18.43
N THR A 316 39.40 -17.92 19.01
CA THR A 316 40.75 -18.21 18.46
C THR A 316 40.73 -18.97 17.14
N ASP A 317 39.59 -19.61 16.85
CA ASP A 317 39.25 -20.32 15.63
C ASP A 317 38.47 -19.44 14.62
N ASP A 318 38.23 -18.17 14.94
CA ASP A 318 37.56 -17.20 14.08
C ASP A 318 38.51 -16.72 12.96
N PHE A 319 38.00 -16.59 11.72
CA PHE A 319 38.81 -16.10 10.61
C PHE A 319 39.21 -14.62 10.75
N LEU A 320 38.58 -13.86 11.66
CA LEU A 320 38.94 -12.48 12.02
C LEU A 320 39.89 -12.41 13.22
N PHE A 321 40.26 -13.54 13.83
CA PHE A 321 41.09 -13.56 15.05
C PHE A 321 42.39 -12.77 14.90
N GLY A 322 43.12 -12.95 13.79
CA GLY A 322 44.39 -12.26 13.55
C GLY A 322 44.23 -10.74 13.59
N ASN A 323 43.24 -10.20 12.87
CA ASN A 323 42.99 -8.77 12.83
C ASN A 323 42.45 -8.20 14.15
N ALA A 324 41.55 -8.93 14.83
CA ALA A 324 41.04 -8.53 16.13
C ALA A 324 42.14 -8.49 17.19
N ARG A 325 43.02 -9.50 17.21
CA ARG A 325 44.21 -9.53 18.06
C ARG A 325 45.14 -8.36 17.77
N ASP A 326 45.46 -8.11 16.50
CA ASP A 326 46.37 -7.01 16.10
C ASP A 326 45.80 -5.65 16.53
N TYR A 327 44.49 -5.48 16.45
CA TYR A 327 43.81 -4.29 16.95
C TYR A 327 43.86 -4.17 18.48
N MET A 328 43.64 -5.27 19.22
CA MET A 328 43.79 -5.28 20.68
C MET A 328 45.24 -4.94 21.11
N GLU A 329 46.25 -5.48 20.41
CA GLU A 329 47.66 -5.15 20.64
C GLU A 329 47.96 -3.67 20.35
N PHE A 330 47.36 -3.14 19.28
CA PHE A 330 47.45 -1.71 18.95
C PHE A 330 46.90 -0.83 20.08
N LEU A 331 45.74 -1.17 20.66
CA LEU A 331 45.17 -0.42 21.78
C LEU A 331 46.08 -0.43 23.01
N ASP A 332 46.64 -1.60 23.35
CA ASP A 332 47.58 -1.74 24.47
C ASP A 332 48.83 -0.87 24.27
N LYS A 333 49.39 -0.83 23.05
CA LYS A 333 50.54 0.02 22.70
C LYS A 333 50.26 1.52 22.84
N HIS A 334 49.00 1.92 22.66
CA HIS A 334 48.57 3.31 22.80
C HIS A 334 48.04 3.62 24.20
N GLY A 335 48.04 2.67 25.14
CA GLY A 335 47.58 2.88 26.51
C GLY A 335 46.06 3.01 26.64
N ILE A 336 45.29 2.49 25.68
CA ILE A 336 43.82 2.49 25.73
C ILE A 336 43.33 1.23 26.42
N ARG A 337 42.55 1.41 27.48
CA ARG A 337 42.09 0.31 28.34
C ARG A 337 40.95 -0.43 27.67
N SER A 338 41.00 -1.76 27.73
CA SER A 338 39.94 -2.63 27.17
C SER A 338 39.88 -3.98 27.87
N VAL A 339 38.68 -4.54 27.94
CA VAL A 339 38.43 -5.96 28.26
C VAL A 339 38.68 -6.77 26.99
N LYS A 340 39.43 -7.87 27.13
CA LYS A 340 39.71 -8.83 26.07
C LYS A 340 39.18 -10.19 26.49
N GLU A 341 38.34 -10.79 25.66
CA GLU A 341 37.73 -12.10 25.90
C GLU A 341 37.99 -13.02 24.71
N TYR A 342 38.40 -14.26 24.97
CA TYR A 342 38.65 -15.25 23.93
C TYR A 342 37.84 -16.52 24.19
N THR A 343 37.21 -17.05 23.15
CA THR A 343 36.69 -18.43 23.17
C THR A 343 37.68 -19.34 22.46
N HIS A 344 38.06 -20.44 23.13
CA HIS A 344 39.08 -21.36 22.62
C HIS A 344 38.42 -22.57 21.96
N ASP A 345 38.69 -22.75 20.67
CA ASP A 345 38.36 -23.94 19.85
C ASP A 345 36.93 -24.45 20.05
N LYS A 346 35.98 -23.53 20.20
CA LYS A 346 34.62 -23.87 20.61
C LYS A 346 33.58 -23.57 19.54
N TYR A 347 33.66 -22.42 18.89
CA TYR A 347 32.50 -21.88 18.17
C TYR A 347 32.84 -21.12 16.87
N GLY A 348 34.08 -20.68 16.62
CA GLY A 348 34.45 -19.93 15.43
C GLY A 348 33.64 -18.63 15.22
N HIS A 349 33.42 -18.25 13.96
CA HIS A 349 32.65 -17.05 13.60
C HIS A 349 31.13 -17.31 13.58
N THR A 350 30.53 -17.58 14.75
CA THR A 350 29.13 -18.03 14.86
C THR A 350 28.31 -17.26 15.90
N TRP A 351 26.98 -17.38 15.79
CA TRP A 351 26.04 -16.79 16.73
C TRP A 351 26.10 -17.39 18.15
N MET A 352 26.69 -18.59 18.32
CA MET A 352 27.00 -19.15 19.65
C MET A 352 28.01 -18.24 20.38
N ASN A 353 29.04 -17.77 19.67
CA ASN A 353 30.00 -16.81 20.19
C ASN A 353 29.34 -15.46 20.49
N ALA A 354 28.50 -14.95 19.59
CA ALA A 354 27.76 -13.71 19.83
C ALA A 354 26.88 -13.78 21.11
N LYS A 355 26.14 -14.88 21.31
CA LYS A 355 25.35 -15.11 22.53
C LYS A 355 26.21 -15.20 23.79
N TYR A 356 27.34 -15.89 23.70
CA TYR A 356 28.29 -15.96 24.80
C TYR A 356 28.81 -14.57 25.16
N PHE A 357 29.26 -13.79 24.19
CA PHE A 357 29.76 -12.42 24.42
C PHE A 357 28.68 -11.48 24.95
N LEU A 358 27.42 -11.59 24.49
CA LEU A 358 26.28 -10.88 25.07
C LEU A 358 26.09 -11.23 26.56
N SER A 359 26.16 -12.51 26.92
CA SER A 359 26.04 -12.93 28.32
C SER A 359 27.15 -12.38 29.24
N LYS A 360 28.29 -11.97 28.66
CA LYS A 360 29.42 -11.36 29.38
C LYS A 360 29.34 -9.85 29.46
N THR A 361 28.78 -9.20 28.45
CA THR A 361 28.73 -7.73 28.36
C THR A 361 27.50 -7.13 29.02
N LEU A 362 26.32 -7.74 28.89
CA LEU A 362 25.07 -7.22 29.46
C LEU A 362 25.16 -6.97 30.99
N PRO A 363 25.84 -7.81 31.81
CA PRO A 363 26.04 -7.52 33.23
C PRO A 363 26.97 -6.33 33.54
N LEU A 364 27.72 -5.82 32.56
CA LEU A 364 28.68 -4.72 32.72
C LEU A 364 28.13 -3.38 32.22
N LEU A 365 27.18 -3.40 31.27
CA LEU A 365 26.59 -2.19 30.72
C LEU A 365 25.89 -1.38 31.81
N PHE A 366 26.15 -0.07 31.82
CA PHE A 366 25.58 0.89 32.77
C PHE A 366 25.90 0.61 34.25
N LYS A 367 26.95 -0.18 34.51
CA LYS A 367 27.51 -0.45 35.85
C LYS A 367 29.00 -0.07 35.89
N PRO A 368 29.35 1.22 36.04
CA PRO A 368 30.72 1.71 35.93
C PRO A 368 31.75 0.97 36.80
N GLU A 369 31.40 0.63 38.04
CA GLU A 369 32.32 -0.09 38.94
C GLU A 369 32.62 -1.52 38.46
N ALA A 370 31.60 -2.22 37.95
CA ALA A 370 31.77 -3.57 37.42
C ALA A 370 32.56 -3.55 36.10
N ALA A 371 32.26 -2.58 35.23
CA ALA A 371 32.97 -2.36 33.98
C ALA A 371 34.46 -2.02 34.20
N GLU A 372 34.74 -1.11 35.13
CA GLU A 372 36.12 -0.74 35.50
C GLU A 372 36.90 -1.94 36.05
N LYS A 373 36.28 -2.73 36.94
CA LYS A 373 36.89 -3.96 37.45
C LYS A 373 37.17 -4.97 36.33
N ALA A 374 36.28 -5.09 35.36
CA ALA A 374 36.47 -5.96 34.20
C ALA A 374 37.62 -5.46 33.31
N MET A 375 37.74 -4.15 33.07
CA MET A 375 38.84 -3.56 32.29
C MET A 375 40.20 -3.73 32.97
N GLN A 376 40.26 -3.71 34.30
CA GLN A 376 41.48 -4.00 35.06
C GLN A 376 41.86 -5.49 35.06
N GLY A 377 40.86 -6.38 35.04
CA GLY A 377 41.04 -7.83 35.08
C GLY A 377 41.00 -8.54 33.72
N GLY A 378 41.00 -7.80 32.60
CA GLY A 378 40.92 -8.34 31.25
C GLY A 378 42.10 -9.26 30.92
N GLN A 379 41.87 -10.22 30.01
CA GLN A 379 42.95 -11.11 29.58
C GLN A 379 44.04 -10.32 28.83
N PRO A 380 45.33 -10.72 28.94
CA PRO A 380 46.37 -10.15 28.10
C PRO A 380 46.14 -10.53 26.63
N VAL A 381 46.65 -9.73 25.70
CA VAL A 381 46.63 -10.09 24.27
C VAL A 381 47.40 -11.39 24.07
N ILE A 382 46.77 -12.35 23.38
CA ILE A 382 47.41 -13.60 23.00
C ILE A 382 48.55 -13.31 22.01
N ALA A 383 49.73 -13.85 22.27
CA ALA A 383 50.90 -13.67 21.41
C ALA A 383 50.65 -14.23 20.00
N ALA A 384 51.14 -13.51 18.97
CA ALA A 384 51.01 -13.95 17.59
C ALA A 384 51.81 -15.24 17.31
N THR A 385 51.15 -16.22 16.70
CA THR A 385 51.75 -17.48 16.26
C THR A 385 52.24 -17.43 14.81
N GLY A 386 51.79 -16.43 14.04
CA GLY A 386 52.09 -16.26 12.62
C GLY A 386 51.29 -17.20 11.70
N LYS A 387 50.41 -18.02 12.27
CA LYS A 387 49.53 -18.95 11.55
C LYS A 387 48.09 -18.46 11.47
N GLU A 388 47.78 -17.32 12.09
CA GLU A 388 46.43 -16.78 12.12
C GLU A 388 46.00 -16.33 10.72
N PRO A 389 44.76 -16.64 10.30
CA PRO A 389 44.21 -16.10 9.07
C PRO A 389 44.12 -14.57 9.16
N GLN A 390 44.45 -13.92 8.05
CA GLN A 390 44.35 -12.47 7.90
C GLN A 390 43.23 -12.15 6.92
N PHE A 391 42.35 -11.23 7.32
CA PHE A 391 41.24 -10.77 6.51
C PHE A 391 41.75 -9.76 5.46
N THR A 392 41.94 -10.24 4.23
CA THR A 392 42.50 -9.46 3.11
C THR A 392 41.47 -9.19 2.02
N ALA A 393 41.75 -8.25 1.11
CA ALA A 393 40.87 -7.96 -0.04
C ALA A 393 40.64 -9.19 -0.94
N GLY A 394 41.63 -10.08 -1.10
CA GLY A 394 41.46 -11.32 -1.85
C GLY A 394 40.56 -12.35 -1.13
N VAL A 395 40.56 -12.35 0.20
CA VAL A 395 39.63 -13.14 1.02
C VAL A 395 38.22 -12.55 0.93
N MET A 396 38.07 -11.21 0.94
CA MET A 396 36.79 -10.51 0.73
C MET A 396 36.12 -10.91 -0.59
N ALA A 397 36.84 -10.86 -1.70
CA ALA A 397 36.28 -11.19 -3.02
C ALA A 397 35.82 -12.66 -3.13
N ARG A 398 36.36 -13.56 -2.30
CA ARG A 398 35.95 -14.97 -2.23
C ARG A 398 34.75 -15.19 -1.30
N LEU A 399 34.70 -14.48 -0.18
CA LEU A 399 33.62 -14.60 0.80
C LEU A 399 32.35 -13.84 0.39
N PHE A 400 32.50 -12.78 -0.40
CA PHE A 400 31.41 -11.91 -0.84
C PHE A 400 31.48 -11.72 -2.37
N PRO A 401 30.99 -12.69 -3.15
CA PRO A 401 30.92 -12.56 -4.60
C PRO A 401 29.98 -11.42 -5.01
N LYS A 402 30.05 -11.00 -6.29
CA LYS A 402 29.10 -10.01 -6.83
C LYS A 402 27.66 -10.49 -6.59
N PRO A 403 26.81 -9.66 -5.97
CA PRO A 403 25.47 -10.09 -5.60
C PRO A 403 24.59 -10.28 -6.84
N ILE A 404 23.76 -11.32 -6.82
CA ILE A 404 22.63 -11.45 -7.75
C ILE A 404 21.50 -10.60 -7.17
N ILE A 405 20.88 -9.77 -8.00
CA ILE A 405 19.72 -8.97 -7.58
C ILE A 405 18.46 -9.71 -8.01
N SER A 406 17.69 -10.15 -7.01
CA SER A 406 16.38 -10.78 -7.19
C SER A 406 15.49 -10.51 -5.96
N PRO A 407 14.24 -10.04 -6.15
CA PRO A 407 13.69 -9.52 -7.40
C PRO A 407 14.34 -8.18 -7.77
N GLU A 408 14.52 -7.91 -9.06
CA GLU A 408 14.95 -6.61 -9.58
C GLU A 408 13.77 -5.89 -10.23
N TYR A 409 13.47 -4.67 -9.78
CA TYR A 409 12.40 -3.84 -10.35
C TYR A 409 12.90 -3.05 -11.56
N ILE A 410 12.16 -3.13 -12.67
CA ILE A 410 12.38 -2.34 -13.89
C ILE A 410 11.13 -1.49 -14.19
N SER A 411 11.19 -0.58 -15.17
CA SER A 411 10.09 0.37 -15.43
C SER A 411 8.74 -0.30 -15.73
N ASP A 412 8.78 -1.49 -16.33
CA ASP A 412 7.61 -2.17 -16.91
C ASP A 412 7.32 -3.53 -16.22
N GLY A 413 8.01 -3.85 -15.12
CA GLY A 413 7.85 -5.17 -14.48
C GLY A 413 8.93 -5.53 -13.45
N VAL A 414 9.08 -6.82 -13.22
CA VAL A 414 10.03 -7.38 -12.25
C VAL A 414 10.82 -8.53 -12.86
N VAL A 415 12.14 -8.52 -12.68
CA VAL A 415 13.06 -9.56 -13.12
C VAL A 415 13.47 -10.43 -11.94
N PHE A 416 13.28 -11.74 -12.06
CA PHE A 416 13.63 -12.73 -11.03
C PHE A 416 14.87 -13.50 -11.46
N ARG A 417 15.83 -13.69 -10.56
CA ARG A 417 17.07 -14.40 -10.85
C ARG A 417 17.44 -15.41 -9.78
N MET A 418 17.87 -16.58 -10.22
CA MET A 418 18.38 -17.61 -9.32
C MET A 418 19.59 -18.31 -9.94
N LYS A 419 20.67 -18.45 -9.17
CA LYS A 419 21.81 -19.28 -9.58
C LYS A 419 21.54 -20.74 -9.26
N ALA A 420 21.38 -21.55 -10.31
CA ALA A 420 21.18 -23.00 -10.19
C ALA A 420 21.84 -23.72 -11.38
N PRO A 421 23.19 -23.79 -11.43
CA PRO A 421 23.93 -24.22 -12.62
C PRO A 421 23.65 -25.67 -13.02
N ASN A 422 23.33 -26.52 -12.04
CA ASN A 422 23.08 -27.95 -12.24
C ASN A 422 21.60 -28.30 -12.47
N ALA A 423 20.69 -27.33 -12.30
CA ALA A 423 19.26 -27.55 -12.52
C ALA A 423 18.99 -27.85 -14.00
N LYS A 424 18.00 -28.72 -14.28
CA LYS A 424 17.54 -28.96 -15.64
C LYS A 424 16.43 -27.99 -16.04
N GLU A 425 15.59 -27.63 -15.08
CA GLU A 425 14.47 -26.73 -15.25
C GLU A 425 14.31 -25.87 -13.98
N VAL A 426 14.10 -24.56 -14.18
CA VAL A 426 13.65 -23.67 -13.11
C VAL A 426 12.40 -22.95 -13.58
N LYS A 427 11.37 -22.91 -12.73
CA LYS A 427 10.14 -22.13 -12.96
C LYS A 427 9.93 -21.13 -11.83
N LEU A 428 9.47 -19.93 -12.16
CA LEU A 428 8.95 -18.95 -11.21
C LEU A 428 7.49 -19.29 -10.90
N ALA A 429 7.18 -19.56 -9.63
CA ALA A 429 5.81 -19.66 -9.13
C ALA A 429 5.50 -18.43 -8.28
N ALA A 430 4.33 -17.82 -8.47
CA ALA A 430 3.86 -16.68 -7.70
C ALA A 430 2.35 -16.78 -7.53
N GLU A 431 1.80 -16.23 -6.43
CA GLU A 431 0.35 -16.30 -6.21
C GLU A 431 -0.47 -15.52 -7.25
N VAL A 432 0.15 -14.52 -7.89
CA VAL A 432 -0.43 -13.73 -8.99
C VAL A 432 -0.39 -14.46 -10.33
N LEU A 433 0.37 -15.55 -10.45
CA LEU A 433 0.50 -16.32 -11.69
C LEU A 433 -0.50 -17.48 -11.72
N PRO A 434 -1.31 -17.64 -12.79
CA PRO A 434 -2.23 -18.76 -12.90
C PRO A 434 -1.50 -20.11 -13.05
N LYS A 435 -0.24 -20.09 -13.50
CA LYS A 435 0.66 -21.24 -13.61
C LYS A 435 2.12 -20.78 -13.53
N PRO A 436 3.06 -21.62 -13.04
CA PRO A 436 4.47 -21.26 -13.00
C PRO A 436 5.06 -20.93 -14.37
N LEU A 437 5.90 -19.89 -14.43
CA LEU A 437 6.58 -19.39 -15.64
C LEU A 437 7.96 -20.05 -15.78
N LEU A 438 8.30 -20.55 -16.97
CA LEU A 438 9.61 -21.15 -17.23
C LEU A 438 10.72 -20.08 -17.28
N MET A 439 11.83 -20.30 -16.58
CA MET A 439 12.99 -19.40 -16.55
C MET A 439 14.01 -19.78 -17.64
N GLN A 440 14.79 -18.79 -18.11
CA GLN A 440 15.86 -18.98 -19.10
C GLN A 440 17.23 -18.99 -18.43
N ARG A 441 18.07 -19.99 -18.74
CA ARG A 441 19.43 -20.14 -18.18
C ARG A 441 20.48 -19.50 -19.08
N ASP A 442 21.37 -18.69 -18.50
CA ASP A 442 22.55 -18.14 -19.18
C ASP A 442 23.80 -19.05 -19.06
N SER A 443 24.95 -18.58 -19.56
CA SER A 443 26.22 -19.31 -19.52
C SER A 443 26.82 -19.44 -18.12
N ASP A 444 26.45 -18.57 -17.19
CA ASP A 444 26.94 -18.57 -15.81
C ASP A 444 26.05 -19.41 -14.88
N GLY A 445 24.99 -20.02 -15.43
CA GLY A 445 24.04 -20.86 -14.71
C GLY A 445 23.01 -20.06 -13.91
N ILE A 446 22.80 -18.78 -14.28
CA ILE A 446 21.76 -17.92 -13.72
C ILE A 446 20.49 -18.11 -14.55
N TRP A 447 19.41 -18.43 -13.86
CA TRP A 447 18.07 -18.56 -14.41
C TRP A 447 17.33 -17.25 -14.25
N THR A 448 16.74 -16.74 -15.32
CA THR A 448 16.03 -15.45 -15.35
C THR A 448 14.60 -15.62 -15.86
N ALA A 449 13.63 -14.97 -15.22
CA ALA A 449 12.29 -14.76 -15.76
C ALA A 449 11.84 -13.32 -15.52
N GLU A 450 11.08 -12.80 -16.47
CA GLU A 450 10.50 -11.46 -16.39
C GLU A 450 8.99 -11.60 -16.20
N LEU A 451 8.46 -10.88 -15.23
CA LEU A 451 7.02 -10.68 -15.05
C LEU A 451 6.68 -9.29 -15.58
N ASN A 452 6.38 -9.24 -16.88
CA ASN A 452 6.08 -8.02 -17.63
C ASN A 452 4.57 -7.77 -17.64
N GLU A 453 4.03 -7.48 -16.47
CA GLU A 453 2.69 -6.95 -16.27
C GLU A 453 2.78 -5.95 -15.12
N ASN A 454 1.83 -5.04 -15.03
CA ASN A 454 1.74 -3.99 -14.03
C ASN A 454 1.60 -4.56 -12.61
N VAL A 455 2.69 -5.08 -12.04
CA VAL A 455 2.67 -5.70 -10.72
C VAL A 455 2.72 -4.61 -9.66
N TYR A 456 1.65 -3.84 -9.51
CA TYR A 456 1.52 -2.76 -8.52
C TYR A 456 1.33 -3.27 -7.09
N GLU A 457 1.45 -4.58 -6.86
CA GLU A 457 1.09 -5.22 -5.60
C GLU A 457 2.25 -5.90 -4.89
N THR A 458 2.04 -6.14 -3.61
CA THR A 458 2.88 -7.03 -2.79
C THR A 458 2.33 -8.45 -2.91
N PHE A 459 3.18 -9.42 -3.26
CA PHE A 459 2.77 -10.80 -3.41
C PHE A 459 3.90 -11.78 -3.10
N THR A 460 3.55 -13.03 -2.84
CA THR A 460 4.48 -14.11 -2.54
C THR A 460 4.89 -14.89 -3.80
N TYR A 461 6.16 -15.31 -3.85
CA TYR A 461 6.72 -16.11 -4.93
C TYR A 461 7.80 -17.07 -4.43
N TYR A 462 8.13 -18.05 -5.26
CA TYR A 462 9.22 -19.00 -5.05
C TYR A 462 9.66 -19.61 -6.37
N TYR A 463 10.80 -20.30 -6.37
CA TYR A 463 11.30 -21.05 -7.51
C TYR A 463 10.93 -22.52 -7.38
N LEU A 464 10.54 -23.14 -8.49
CA LEU A 464 10.46 -24.58 -8.64
C LEU A 464 11.70 -25.05 -9.39
N VAL A 465 12.69 -25.55 -8.65
CA VAL A 465 13.93 -26.09 -9.22
C VAL A 465 13.80 -27.60 -9.36
N ASP A 466 13.72 -28.09 -10.59
CA ASP A 466 13.48 -29.50 -10.91
C ASP A 466 12.30 -30.09 -10.10
N GLY A 467 11.24 -29.28 -9.90
CA GLY A 467 10.03 -29.64 -9.15
C GLY A 467 10.10 -29.40 -7.63
N THR A 468 11.24 -28.95 -7.10
CA THR A 468 11.41 -28.64 -5.67
C THR A 468 11.16 -27.15 -5.40
N PRO A 469 10.27 -26.78 -4.47
CA PRO A 469 10.08 -25.39 -4.05
C PRO A 469 11.31 -24.84 -3.32
N VAL A 470 11.80 -23.66 -3.74
CA VAL A 470 12.96 -22.99 -3.17
C VAL A 470 12.64 -21.50 -3.03
N ALA A 471 12.79 -20.97 -1.82
CA ALA A 471 12.69 -19.52 -1.60
C ALA A 471 13.85 -18.80 -2.29
N ASP A 472 13.64 -17.55 -2.70
CA ASP A 472 14.69 -16.73 -3.28
C ASP A 472 15.82 -16.48 -2.26
N PRO A 473 17.04 -16.98 -2.53
CA PRO A 473 18.15 -16.84 -1.60
C PRO A 473 18.59 -15.38 -1.42
N GLU A 474 18.43 -14.55 -2.45
CA GLU A 474 18.89 -13.16 -2.51
C GLU A 474 17.86 -12.16 -1.95
N ASN A 475 16.62 -12.60 -1.78
CA ASN A 475 15.56 -11.75 -1.26
C ASN A 475 15.67 -11.63 0.26
N MET A 476 15.62 -10.41 0.78
CA MET A 476 15.62 -10.15 2.22
C MET A 476 14.37 -10.67 2.93
N TYR A 477 13.24 -10.73 2.22
CA TYR A 477 11.92 -10.90 2.80
C TYR A 477 11.34 -12.26 2.50
N LEU A 478 11.01 -12.98 3.57
CA LEU A 478 10.24 -14.22 3.53
C LEU A 478 8.88 -14.00 4.18
N ALA A 479 7.87 -14.66 3.63
CA ALA A 479 6.56 -14.72 4.26
C ALA A 479 6.66 -15.47 5.60
N PRO A 480 6.26 -14.86 6.73
CA PRO A 480 6.08 -15.59 7.98
C PRO A 480 4.83 -16.49 7.88
N SER A 481 4.96 -17.62 7.18
CA SER A 481 3.95 -18.66 7.03
C SER A 481 4.31 -19.90 7.84
N ILE A 482 3.29 -20.72 8.11
CA ILE A 482 3.44 -22.06 8.66
C ILE A 482 3.92 -23.01 7.55
N GLY A 483 5.05 -23.69 7.76
CA GLY A 483 5.69 -24.56 6.77
C GLY A 483 6.72 -23.81 5.90
N PHE A 484 6.80 -24.15 4.62
CA PHE A 484 7.66 -23.43 3.66
C PHE A 484 7.30 -21.95 3.61
N LYS A 485 8.35 -21.14 3.48
CA LYS A 485 8.25 -19.68 3.51
C LYS A 485 8.58 -19.15 2.12
N PRO A 486 7.57 -18.79 1.31
CA PRO A 486 7.85 -18.15 0.02
C PRO A 486 8.50 -16.77 0.24
N SER A 487 9.21 -16.31 -0.77
CA SER A 487 9.77 -14.96 -0.81
C SER A 487 8.69 -13.93 -1.10
N ILE A 488 8.92 -12.68 -0.67
CA ILE A 488 7.98 -11.58 -0.88
C ILE A 488 8.50 -10.69 -2.01
N CYS A 489 7.73 -10.55 -3.07
CA CYS A 489 7.92 -9.49 -4.06
C CYS A 489 7.11 -8.28 -3.60
N ASN A 490 7.78 -7.17 -3.34
CA ASN A 490 7.14 -5.95 -2.85
C ASN A 490 7.49 -4.76 -3.76
N ASN A 491 6.56 -4.34 -4.64
CA ASN A 491 6.83 -3.28 -5.61
C ASN A 491 7.12 -1.93 -4.92
N PRO A 492 8.30 -1.32 -5.11
CA PRO A 492 8.64 0.01 -4.58
C PRO A 492 7.70 1.13 -5.03
N SER A 493 7.07 0.97 -6.19
CA SER A 493 6.09 1.90 -6.74
C SER A 493 4.68 1.68 -6.19
N ASN A 494 4.45 0.66 -5.37
CA ASN A 494 3.17 0.50 -4.67
C ASN A 494 2.97 1.73 -3.75
N PRO A 495 1.82 2.41 -3.80
CA PRO A 495 1.54 3.57 -2.94
C PRO A 495 1.63 3.27 -1.44
N TYR A 496 1.56 2.00 -1.05
CA TYR A 496 1.67 1.49 0.31
C TYR A 496 2.92 0.64 0.50
N HIS A 497 3.93 0.82 -0.36
CA HIS A 497 5.23 0.24 -0.12
C HIS A 497 5.82 0.83 1.16
N TYR A 498 6.18 -0.01 2.13
CA TYR A 498 6.65 0.46 3.44
C TYR A 498 7.90 1.34 3.36
N MET A 499 8.73 1.18 2.32
CA MET A 499 9.92 2.03 2.11
C MET A 499 9.62 3.38 1.46
N ASN A 500 8.47 3.53 0.80
CA ASN A 500 8.12 4.73 0.02
C ASN A 500 7.22 5.70 0.79
N LEU A 501 7.10 5.51 2.11
CA LEU A 501 6.52 6.51 2.97
C LEU A 501 7.55 7.63 3.18
N THR A 502 7.13 8.86 2.90
CA THR A 502 7.91 10.08 3.15
C THR A 502 7.84 10.44 4.63
N ASP A 503 8.08 11.70 5.03
CA ASP A 503 8.11 12.19 6.42
C ASP A 503 6.73 12.08 7.14
N MET A 504 6.27 10.84 7.31
CA MET A 504 5.04 10.43 7.97
C MET A 504 5.39 9.83 9.33
N ALA A 505 4.59 10.13 10.35
CA ALA A 505 4.76 9.48 11.64
C ALA A 505 4.32 8.02 11.54
N HIS A 506 5.20 7.10 11.94
CA HIS A 506 4.94 5.67 11.90
C HIS A 506 4.49 5.13 13.24
N GLY A 507 3.44 4.31 13.21
CA GLY A 507 2.96 3.58 14.36
C GLY A 507 3.91 2.47 14.78
N THR A 508 3.54 1.75 15.83
CA THR A 508 4.36 0.68 16.39
C THR A 508 3.59 -0.62 16.40
N VAL A 509 4.18 -1.68 15.84
CA VAL A 509 3.65 -3.04 15.96
C VAL A 509 4.30 -3.71 17.17
N SER A 510 3.45 -4.12 18.10
CA SER A 510 3.83 -4.82 19.32
C SER A 510 3.45 -6.28 19.26
N TYR A 511 4.31 -7.13 19.82
CA TYR A 511 4.10 -8.57 19.91
C TYR A 511 4.15 -9.03 21.36
N ASP A 512 3.12 -9.77 21.78
CA ASP A 512 3.08 -10.49 23.04
C ASP A 512 3.41 -11.97 22.78
N LEU A 513 4.52 -12.42 23.37
CA LEU A 513 5.05 -13.77 23.19
C LEU A 513 4.26 -14.83 23.97
N ASN A 514 3.61 -14.46 25.06
CA ASN A 514 2.84 -15.39 25.88
C ASN A 514 1.48 -15.70 25.26
N SER A 515 0.79 -14.66 24.74
CA SER A 515 -0.53 -14.81 24.14
C SER A 515 -0.48 -15.12 22.64
N GLN A 516 0.69 -14.98 22.00
CA GLN A 516 0.84 -14.98 20.55
C GLN A 516 -0.13 -14.00 19.89
N GLN A 517 -0.08 -12.76 20.31
CA GLN A 517 -0.91 -11.69 19.78
C GLN A 517 -0.05 -10.53 19.31
N ALA A 518 -0.60 -9.78 18.35
CA ALA A 518 0.00 -8.55 17.88
C ALA A 518 -1.03 -7.43 17.72
N CYS A 519 -0.54 -6.23 18.02
CA CYS A 519 -1.27 -4.97 17.94
C CYS A 519 -0.41 -3.90 17.27
N TYR A 520 -0.97 -3.21 16.29
CA TYR A 520 -0.46 -1.95 15.79
C TYR A 520 -1.13 -0.78 16.51
N HIS A 521 -0.31 0.13 17.01
CA HIS A 521 -0.73 1.38 17.62
C HIS A 521 -0.35 2.54 16.70
N PRO A 522 -1.30 3.44 16.39
CA PRO A 522 -1.03 4.58 15.52
C PRO A 522 -0.02 5.53 16.17
N ALA A 523 0.80 6.17 15.34
CA ALA A 523 1.83 7.11 15.78
C ALA A 523 1.25 8.35 16.48
N GLU A 524 0.08 8.79 16.01
CA GLU A 524 -0.55 10.04 16.42
C GLU A 524 -2.01 9.81 16.85
N GLY A 525 -2.39 10.49 17.93
CA GLY A 525 -3.76 10.51 18.44
C GLY A 525 -4.21 9.22 19.13
N LYS A 526 -5.35 9.31 19.84
CA LYS A 526 -5.96 8.13 20.48
C LYS A 526 -6.79 7.35 19.47
N PRO A 527 -6.66 6.00 19.42
CA PRO A 527 -7.43 5.20 18.48
C PRO A 527 -8.93 5.37 18.72
N GLN A 528 -9.65 5.55 17.62
CA GLN A 528 -11.08 5.81 17.57
C GLN A 528 -11.89 4.58 17.18
N PHE A 529 -11.30 3.47 16.78
CA PHE A 529 -11.96 2.18 16.58
C PHE A 529 -10.86 1.14 16.37
N ALA A 530 -11.27 -0.13 16.19
CA ALA A 530 -10.33 -1.21 15.94
C ALA A 530 -10.77 -2.10 14.76
N ILE A 531 -9.77 -2.59 14.03
CA ILE A 531 -9.93 -3.63 13.01
C ILE A 531 -9.23 -4.89 13.52
N GLN A 532 -10.00 -5.97 13.65
CA GLN A 532 -9.51 -7.28 14.01
C GLN A 532 -9.18 -8.08 12.74
N LEU A 533 -7.91 -8.45 12.59
CA LEU A 533 -7.42 -9.33 11.54
C LEU A 533 -7.27 -10.75 12.09
N ILE A 534 -7.97 -11.72 11.52
CA ILE A 534 -7.93 -13.12 11.96
C ILE A 534 -7.01 -13.89 10.99
N PRO A 535 -5.84 -14.37 11.44
CA PRO A 535 -4.94 -15.20 10.63
C PRO A 535 -5.62 -16.47 10.12
N GLY A 536 -5.28 -16.89 8.91
CA GLY A 536 -5.77 -18.13 8.32
C GLY A 536 -4.97 -19.33 8.81
N LYS A 537 -5.40 -20.53 8.42
CA LYS A 537 -4.76 -21.80 8.88
C LYS A 537 -3.24 -21.87 8.68
N TYR A 538 -2.71 -21.21 7.65
CA TYR A 538 -1.29 -21.24 7.27
C TYR A 538 -0.56 -19.92 7.52
N ASP A 539 -1.24 -18.94 8.11
CA ASP A 539 -0.68 -17.63 8.43
C ASP A 539 -0.12 -17.62 9.84
N THR A 540 0.81 -16.70 10.09
CA THR A 540 1.21 -16.34 11.45
C THR A 540 0.58 -15.02 11.83
N ILE A 541 0.62 -14.66 13.11
CA ILE A 541 0.24 -13.30 13.55
C ILE A 541 1.12 -12.23 12.88
N GLU A 542 2.40 -12.52 12.63
CA GLU A 542 3.34 -11.61 11.97
C GLU A 542 2.95 -11.29 10.51
N SER A 543 2.33 -12.22 9.80
CA SER A 543 2.11 -12.07 8.35
C SER A 543 1.12 -10.96 7.98
N TRP A 544 0.14 -10.68 8.84
CA TRP A 544 -0.81 -9.58 8.63
C TRP A 544 -0.16 -8.20 8.67
N PHE A 545 0.78 -7.98 9.59
CA PHE A 545 1.46 -6.70 9.73
C PHE A 545 2.61 -6.57 8.72
N LYS A 546 3.48 -7.59 8.61
CA LYS A 546 4.70 -7.50 7.79
C LYS A 546 4.50 -7.68 6.29
N ILE A 547 3.68 -8.65 5.88
CA ILE A 547 3.42 -8.90 4.44
C ILE A 547 2.20 -8.08 3.98
N GLY A 548 1.16 -8.05 4.83
CA GLY A 548 -0.09 -7.36 4.51
C GLY A 548 0.07 -5.85 4.36
N GLY A 549 1.16 -5.26 4.89
CA GLY A 549 1.39 -3.81 4.88
C GLY A 549 0.25 -3.04 5.54
N ALA A 550 -0.45 -3.68 6.48
CA ALA A 550 -1.66 -3.17 7.11
C ALA A 550 -1.35 -1.97 8.01
N ASP A 551 -0.21 -2.02 8.71
CA ASP A 551 0.36 -0.93 9.50
C ASP A 551 0.74 0.26 8.62
N VAL A 552 1.39 0.02 7.48
CA VAL A 552 1.84 1.05 6.52
C VAL A 552 0.65 1.73 5.86
N MET A 553 -0.38 0.95 5.52
CA MET A 553 -1.66 1.48 5.03
C MET A 553 -2.35 2.32 6.10
N ALA A 554 -2.37 1.86 7.35
CA ALA A 554 -2.91 2.64 8.46
C ALA A 554 -2.15 3.96 8.67
N ASP A 555 -0.81 3.91 8.75
CA ASP A 555 0.06 5.08 8.84
C ASP A 555 -0.24 6.08 7.72
N LYS A 556 -0.33 5.60 6.48
CA LYS A 556 -0.58 6.46 5.32
C LYS A 556 -1.93 7.17 5.43
N LEU A 557 -2.99 6.45 5.76
CA LEU A 557 -4.34 7.00 5.85
C LEU A 557 -4.50 7.96 7.05
N ILE A 558 -3.85 7.64 8.18
CA ILE A 558 -3.85 8.50 9.38
C ILE A 558 -3.02 9.76 9.13
N GLY A 559 -1.80 9.63 8.60
CA GLY A 559 -0.90 10.76 8.35
C GLY A 559 -1.39 11.70 7.24
N THR A 560 -2.15 11.18 6.27
CA THR A 560 -2.87 12.02 5.29
C THR A 560 -4.20 12.57 5.81
N LYS A 561 -4.53 12.33 7.09
CA LYS A 561 -5.78 12.75 7.75
C LYS A 561 -7.05 12.25 7.06
N LYS A 562 -6.93 11.18 6.27
CA LYS A 562 -8.04 10.53 5.59
C LYS A 562 -8.83 9.62 6.53
N LEU A 563 -8.22 9.13 7.61
CA LEU A 563 -8.93 8.44 8.68
C LEU A 563 -8.55 8.99 10.05
N PRO A 564 -9.50 9.07 11.01
CA PRO A 564 -9.13 9.24 12.40
C PRO A 564 -8.26 8.05 12.85
N PRO A 565 -7.33 8.25 13.81
CA PRO A 565 -6.46 7.18 14.29
C PRO A 565 -7.24 5.93 14.68
N PHE A 566 -6.77 4.74 14.33
CA PHE A 566 -7.38 3.46 14.69
C PHE A 566 -6.30 2.43 15.00
N CYS A 567 -6.69 1.36 15.70
CA CYS A 567 -5.80 0.23 15.98
C CYS A 567 -6.11 -0.96 15.06
N ILE A 568 -5.06 -1.67 14.67
CA ILE A 568 -5.17 -2.98 14.03
C ILE A 568 -4.69 -4.02 15.04
N THR A 569 -5.45 -5.09 15.23
CA THR A 569 -5.15 -6.14 16.23
C THR A 569 -5.49 -7.52 15.69
N THR A 570 -4.88 -8.56 16.25
CA THR A 570 -5.30 -9.96 16.04
C THR A 570 -6.25 -10.47 17.12
N GLY A 571 -6.35 -9.80 18.28
CA GLY A 571 -7.17 -10.20 19.43
C GLY A 571 -8.27 -9.20 19.80
N LYS A 572 -9.47 -9.69 20.14
CA LYS A 572 -10.60 -8.84 20.59
C LYS A 572 -10.34 -8.10 21.91
N ALA A 573 -9.46 -8.63 22.77
CA ALA A 573 -9.26 -8.18 24.15
C ALA A 573 -8.20 -7.08 24.31
N GLU A 574 -7.32 -6.89 23.32
CA GLU A 574 -6.11 -6.06 23.45
C GLU A 574 -6.38 -4.55 23.37
N CYS A 575 -7.50 -4.15 22.74
CA CYS A 575 -7.92 -2.75 22.68
C CYS A 575 -8.28 -2.17 24.07
N CYS A 576 -8.37 -3.01 25.11
CA CYS A 576 -8.89 -2.65 26.42
C CYS A 576 -7.84 -2.67 27.55
N GLU A 577 -6.52 -2.63 27.29
CA GLU A 577 -5.49 -2.53 28.34
C GLU A 577 -5.38 -1.10 28.95
N LYS A 578 -6.41 -0.79 29.76
CA LYS A 578 -6.48 0.05 30.98
C LYS A 578 -5.47 1.18 31.16
N ASN A 579 -5.66 2.23 30.35
CA ASN A 579 -5.97 3.59 30.83
C ASN A 579 -7.03 4.30 29.95
N ASP A 580 -7.43 3.69 28.84
CA ASP A 580 -8.48 4.18 27.94
C ASP A 580 -9.63 3.17 27.83
N GLN A 581 -10.31 2.91 28.95
CA GLN A 581 -11.53 2.07 29.01
C GLN A 581 -12.65 2.51 28.04
N LYS A 582 -12.51 3.66 27.36
CA LYS A 582 -13.42 4.15 26.31
C LYS A 582 -13.14 3.64 24.91
N CYS A 583 -11.98 3.02 24.63
CA CYS A 583 -11.73 2.46 23.29
C CYS A 583 -12.76 1.36 22.94
N CYS A 584 -13.33 0.70 23.96
CA CYS A 584 -14.23 -0.44 23.86
C CYS A 584 -15.74 -0.07 23.89
N GLU A 585 -16.11 1.22 23.83
CA GLU A 585 -17.47 1.65 23.44
C GLU A 585 -17.67 1.64 21.91
N LYS A 586 -16.60 1.41 21.13
CA LYS A 586 -16.60 1.62 19.68
C LYS A 586 -16.59 0.31 18.87
N LYS A 587 -17.16 0.40 17.67
CA LYS A 587 -17.40 -0.68 16.70
C LYS A 587 -16.08 -1.37 16.29
N VAL A 588 -16.01 -2.69 16.43
CA VAL A 588 -14.89 -3.53 15.94
C VAL A 588 -15.27 -4.12 14.59
N TYR A 589 -14.43 -3.90 13.59
CA TYR A 589 -14.57 -4.51 12.26
C TYR A 589 -13.67 -5.74 12.16
N THR A 590 -14.09 -6.78 11.44
CA THR A 590 -13.35 -8.05 11.39
C THR A 590 -13.10 -8.49 9.96
N ILE A 591 -11.85 -8.85 9.67
CA ILE A 591 -11.42 -9.48 8.41
C ILE A 591 -10.81 -10.84 8.74
N LYS A 592 -11.25 -11.89 8.04
CA LYS A 592 -10.71 -13.24 8.20
C LYS A 592 -9.89 -13.61 6.98
N ALA A 593 -8.65 -14.02 7.18
CA ALA A 593 -7.78 -14.42 6.07
C ALA A 593 -8.35 -15.59 5.29
N ASP A 594 -9.00 -16.56 5.95
CA ASP A 594 -9.57 -17.75 5.29
C ASP A 594 -10.72 -17.42 4.29
N ASP A 595 -11.28 -16.21 4.35
CA ASP A 595 -12.28 -15.75 3.37
C ASP A 595 -11.63 -15.35 2.02
N TYR A 596 -10.30 -15.16 2.00
CA TYR A 596 -9.49 -14.66 0.89
C TYR A 596 -8.28 -15.58 0.62
N VAL A 597 -8.15 -16.05 -0.62
CA VAL A 597 -7.20 -17.10 -0.99
C VAL A 597 -5.76 -16.61 -1.04
N THR A 598 -5.55 -15.38 -1.50
CA THR A 598 -4.21 -14.80 -1.72
C THR A 598 -3.95 -13.58 -0.83
N TRP A 599 -2.68 -13.21 -0.66
CA TRP A 599 -2.32 -12.00 0.09
C TRP A 599 -2.88 -10.71 -0.52
N PRO A 600 -2.79 -10.50 -1.85
CA PRO A 600 -3.46 -9.37 -2.49
C PRO A 600 -4.95 -9.31 -2.14
N GLU A 601 -5.69 -10.41 -2.23
CA GLU A 601 -7.13 -10.43 -1.89
C GLU A 601 -7.41 -9.99 -0.44
N ARG A 602 -6.57 -10.43 0.52
CA ARG A 602 -6.68 -10.05 1.93
C ARG A 602 -6.40 -8.56 2.15
N ARG A 603 -5.40 -8.04 1.45
CA ARG A 603 -5.02 -6.63 1.47
C ARG A 603 -6.16 -5.77 0.91
N HIS A 604 -6.75 -6.15 -0.23
CA HIS A 604 -7.88 -5.44 -0.82
C HIS A 604 -9.10 -5.45 0.09
N ALA A 605 -9.35 -6.54 0.80
CA ALA A 605 -10.42 -6.58 1.81
C ALA A 605 -10.22 -5.52 2.90
N LEU A 606 -8.98 -5.31 3.35
CA LEU A 606 -8.64 -4.26 4.31
C LEU A 606 -8.79 -2.86 3.69
N GLU A 607 -8.29 -2.66 2.47
CA GLU A 607 -8.43 -1.39 1.74
C GLU A 607 -9.90 -1.02 1.56
N SER A 608 -10.73 -1.94 1.06
CA SER A 608 -12.16 -1.70 0.85
C SER A 608 -12.90 -1.39 2.16
N LEU A 609 -12.54 -2.04 3.27
CA LEU A 609 -13.08 -1.71 4.58
C LEU A 609 -12.71 -0.28 4.97
N LEU A 610 -11.43 0.08 4.85
CA LEU A 610 -10.93 1.41 5.20
C LEU A 610 -11.54 2.50 4.32
N ASP A 611 -11.68 2.25 3.01
CA ASP A 611 -12.34 3.15 2.06
C ASP A 611 -13.80 3.41 2.43
N SER A 612 -14.52 2.36 2.83
CA SER A 612 -15.90 2.51 3.31
C SER A 612 -15.96 3.37 4.58
N LEU A 613 -15.02 3.19 5.51
CA LEU A 613 -14.95 3.99 6.73
C LEU A 613 -14.58 5.45 6.44
N MET A 614 -13.67 5.68 5.49
CA MET A 614 -13.33 7.01 5.01
C MET A 614 -14.55 7.69 4.42
N LEU A 615 -15.22 7.02 3.49
CA LEU A 615 -16.38 7.57 2.82
C LEU A 615 -17.49 7.92 3.83
N GLN A 616 -17.78 7.03 4.79
CA GLN A 616 -18.72 7.30 5.87
C GLN A 616 -18.34 8.52 6.73
N ALA A 617 -17.05 8.71 7.03
CA ALA A 617 -16.57 9.89 7.76
C ALA A 617 -16.70 11.16 6.91
N ALA A 618 -16.43 11.08 5.60
CA ALA A 618 -16.56 12.20 4.67
C ALA A 618 -18.02 12.65 4.52
N VAL A 619 -18.96 11.69 4.42
CA VAL A 619 -20.41 11.99 4.37
C VAL A 619 -20.87 12.75 5.61
N LYS A 620 -20.34 12.43 6.79
CA LYS A 620 -20.63 13.12 8.06
C LYS A 620 -19.92 14.47 8.19
N GLY A 621 -19.02 14.80 7.27
CA GLY A 621 -18.20 16.01 7.35
C GLY A 621 -17.05 15.92 8.36
N ASP A 622 -16.70 14.72 8.83
CA ASP A 622 -15.58 14.51 9.77
C ASP A 622 -14.21 14.67 9.07
N ILE A 623 -14.16 14.42 7.76
CA ILE A 623 -12.97 14.52 6.91
C ILE A 623 -13.32 15.15 5.56
N SER A 624 -12.33 15.70 4.86
CA SER A 624 -12.49 16.28 3.52
C SER A 624 -11.89 15.36 2.47
N MET A 625 -12.65 15.05 1.41
CA MET A 625 -12.22 14.19 0.30
C MET A 625 -12.84 14.67 -1.00
N ASN A 626 -12.22 14.31 -2.13
CA ASN A 626 -12.80 14.50 -3.45
C ASN A 626 -13.85 13.41 -3.73
N LEU A 627 -15.10 13.70 -3.36
CA LEU A 627 -16.23 12.78 -3.48
C LEU A 627 -16.73 12.70 -4.93
N PRO A 628 -17.48 11.63 -5.29
CA PRO A 628 -18.16 11.58 -6.59
C PRO A 628 -19.02 12.82 -6.84
N LEU A 629 -19.22 13.18 -8.12
CA LEU A 629 -19.94 14.42 -8.46
C LEU A 629 -21.44 14.33 -8.21
N PHE A 630 -22.03 13.16 -8.44
CA PHE A 630 -23.49 12.97 -8.44
C PHE A 630 -23.89 11.83 -7.51
N GLN A 631 -24.93 12.05 -6.70
CA GLN A 631 -25.41 11.06 -5.70
C GLN A 631 -26.88 10.68 -5.87
N THR A 632 -27.66 11.45 -6.63
CA THR A 632 -29.08 11.18 -6.91
C THR A 632 -29.27 10.07 -7.94
N LYS A 633 -28.23 9.78 -8.74
CA LYS A 633 -28.18 8.79 -9.83
C LYS A 633 -26.81 8.14 -9.91
N TYR A 634 -26.75 6.88 -10.34
CA TYR A 634 -25.51 6.26 -10.77
C TYR A 634 -25.16 6.74 -12.20
N THR A 635 -23.91 7.12 -12.41
CA THR A 635 -23.46 7.83 -13.62
C THR A 635 -22.17 7.24 -14.15
N ALA A 636 -22.04 7.23 -15.47
CA ALA A 636 -20.91 6.64 -16.17
C ALA A 636 -20.51 7.45 -17.41
N ASP A 637 -19.34 7.11 -17.94
CA ASP A 637 -18.81 7.55 -19.24
C ASP A 637 -18.92 9.08 -19.44
N PRO A 638 -18.18 9.87 -18.64
CA PRO A 638 -18.33 11.33 -18.62
C PRO A 638 -17.80 12.00 -19.90
N ALA A 639 -18.61 12.85 -20.51
CA ALA A 639 -18.26 13.64 -21.68
C ALA A 639 -18.46 15.15 -21.42
N PRO A 640 -17.39 15.88 -21.05
CA PRO A 640 -17.48 17.32 -20.82
C PRO A 640 -17.62 18.12 -22.12
N LEU A 641 -18.43 19.18 -22.07
CA LEU A 641 -18.62 20.17 -23.13
C LEU A 641 -18.63 21.58 -22.53
N VAL A 642 -17.68 22.42 -22.92
CA VAL A 642 -17.63 23.82 -22.47
C VAL A 642 -18.37 24.72 -23.45
N VAL A 643 -19.36 25.47 -22.96
CA VAL A 643 -20.09 26.47 -23.76
C VAL A 643 -20.11 27.78 -22.99
N GLY A 644 -19.37 28.77 -23.49
CA GLY A 644 -19.23 30.05 -22.81
C GLY A 644 -18.56 29.91 -21.43
N ASP A 645 -19.28 30.32 -20.38
CA ASP A 645 -18.82 30.28 -18.98
C ASP A 645 -19.33 29.06 -18.20
N THR A 646 -20.03 28.14 -18.89
CA THR A 646 -20.67 26.96 -18.32
C THR A 646 -20.02 25.70 -18.84
N LEU A 647 -19.74 24.76 -17.93
CA LEU A 647 -19.35 23.41 -18.26
C LEU A 647 -20.59 22.51 -18.18
N PHE A 648 -20.90 21.86 -19.28
CA PHE A 648 -21.89 20.79 -19.38
C PHE A 648 -21.18 19.45 -19.25
N LEU A 649 -21.77 18.53 -18.49
CA LEU A 649 -21.27 17.16 -18.40
C LEU A 649 -22.39 16.20 -18.80
N PHE A 650 -22.16 15.51 -19.91
CA PHE A 650 -23.02 14.45 -20.38
C PHE A 650 -22.54 13.13 -19.78
N THR A 651 -23.46 12.29 -19.32
CA THR A 651 -23.13 10.98 -18.75
C THR A 651 -24.08 9.93 -19.25
N SER A 652 -23.59 8.71 -19.42
CA SER A 652 -24.46 7.54 -19.45
C SER A 652 -25.09 7.31 -18.06
N HIS A 653 -26.25 6.67 -18.01
CA HIS A 653 -27.00 6.43 -16.77
C HIS A 653 -27.00 4.94 -16.42
N ASP A 654 -26.31 4.56 -15.34
CA ASP A 654 -26.49 3.23 -14.75
C ASP A 654 -27.77 3.26 -13.89
N ALA A 655 -28.74 2.38 -14.18
CA ALA A 655 -30.03 2.39 -13.49
C ALA A 655 -29.91 1.96 -12.01
N SER A 656 -30.67 2.61 -11.14
CA SER A 656 -30.81 2.18 -9.75
C SER A 656 -31.62 0.88 -9.67
N PRO A 657 -31.45 0.03 -8.63
CA PRO A 657 -32.19 -1.23 -8.50
C PRO A 657 -33.71 -1.09 -8.59
N GLU A 658 -34.25 0.00 -8.08
CA GLU A 658 -35.66 0.37 -8.12
C GLU A 658 -36.16 0.61 -9.54
N ASP A 659 -35.29 1.17 -10.40
CA ASP A 659 -35.58 1.57 -11.78
C ASP A 659 -35.46 0.40 -12.78
N ILE A 660 -34.96 -0.78 -12.37
CA ILE A 660 -34.83 -1.95 -13.25
C ILE A 660 -36.17 -2.73 -13.26
N PRO A 661 -36.89 -2.86 -14.37
CA PRO A 661 -38.22 -3.49 -14.36
C PRO A 661 -38.19 -4.99 -14.04
N ASP A 662 -37.20 -5.74 -14.53
CA ASP A 662 -37.09 -7.18 -14.33
C ASP A 662 -36.46 -7.51 -12.97
N LEU A 663 -37.25 -8.14 -12.09
CA LEU A 663 -36.83 -8.59 -10.75
C LEU A 663 -35.61 -9.54 -10.77
N ASN A 664 -35.42 -10.32 -11.84
CA ASN A 664 -34.25 -11.19 -11.99
C ASN A 664 -32.99 -10.40 -12.35
N GLU A 665 -33.16 -9.27 -13.05
CA GLU A 665 -32.08 -8.39 -13.48
C GLU A 665 -31.66 -7.41 -12.37
N LYS A 666 -32.58 -7.02 -11.47
CA LYS A 666 -32.30 -6.16 -10.30
C LYS A 666 -31.08 -6.61 -9.48
N ASN A 667 -30.93 -7.93 -9.33
CA ASN A 667 -29.87 -8.55 -8.55
C ASN A 667 -28.66 -8.97 -9.40
N SER A 668 -28.70 -8.72 -10.71
CA SER A 668 -27.58 -9.03 -11.60
C SER A 668 -26.48 -7.96 -11.48
N ALA A 669 -25.29 -8.31 -11.96
CA ALA A 669 -24.14 -7.40 -12.03
C ALA A 669 -23.96 -6.87 -13.48
N GLY A 670 -25.07 -6.59 -14.18
CA GLY A 670 -25.04 -6.10 -15.56
C GLY A 670 -25.19 -4.58 -15.66
N PHE A 671 -24.86 -4.04 -16.84
CA PHE A 671 -25.11 -2.64 -17.21
C PHE A 671 -26.57 -2.46 -17.64
N PHE A 672 -27.31 -1.60 -16.94
CA PHE A 672 -28.70 -1.25 -17.26
C PHE A 672 -28.78 0.24 -17.56
N MET A 673 -28.83 0.59 -18.84
CA MET A 673 -28.68 1.97 -19.30
C MET A 673 -29.69 2.25 -20.40
N TYR A 674 -30.64 3.14 -20.09
CA TYR A 674 -31.83 3.41 -20.91
C TYR A 674 -31.85 4.82 -21.52
N ASP A 675 -31.10 5.74 -20.91
CA ASP A 675 -31.04 7.14 -21.27
C ASP A 675 -29.67 7.74 -20.94
N TRP A 676 -29.49 9.01 -21.33
CA TRP A 676 -28.28 9.79 -21.05
C TRP A 676 -28.65 11.06 -20.29
N LEU A 677 -27.89 11.36 -19.25
CA LEU A 677 -28.14 12.48 -18.34
C LEU A 677 -27.28 13.70 -18.69
N LEU A 678 -27.74 14.87 -18.26
CA LEU A 678 -27.03 16.14 -18.40
C LEU A 678 -26.91 16.85 -17.06
N TRP A 679 -25.70 17.36 -16.80
CA TRP A 679 -25.36 18.18 -15.65
C TRP A 679 -24.70 19.47 -16.11
N SER A 680 -24.76 20.52 -15.29
CA SER A 680 -24.01 21.76 -15.58
C SER A 680 -23.42 22.40 -14.34
N THR A 681 -22.28 23.06 -14.49
CA THR A 681 -21.67 23.88 -13.45
C THR A 681 -21.03 25.14 -14.03
N THR A 682 -20.87 26.15 -13.19
CA THR A 682 -20.04 27.33 -13.49
C THR A 682 -18.84 27.43 -12.55
N ASP A 683 -18.77 26.62 -11.50
CA ASP A 683 -17.81 26.74 -10.41
C ASP A 683 -17.04 25.45 -10.09
N MET A 684 -17.33 24.35 -10.80
CA MET A 684 -16.75 23.00 -10.68
C MET A 684 -17.19 22.19 -9.46
N VAL A 685 -17.93 22.77 -8.52
CA VAL A 685 -18.25 22.12 -7.24
C VAL A 685 -19.75 21.99 -6.99
N ASN A 686 -20.55 22.96 -7.41
CA ASN A 686 -22.01 22.89 -7.35
C ASN A 686 -22.52 22.55 -8.76
N TRP A 687 -23.17 21.40 -8.88
CA TRP A 687 -23.70 20.90 -10.15
C TRP A 687 -25.22 20.92 -10.14
N THR A 688 -25.81 21.40 -11.23
CA THR A 688 -27.26 21.37 -11.48
C THR A 688 -27.59 20.19 -12.37
N GLU A 689 -28.52 19.33 -11.93
CA GLU A 689 -29.09 18.24 -12.73
C GLU A 689 -30.11 18.76 -13.76
N HIS A 690 -30.09 18.24 -15.00
CA HIS A 690 -31.11 18.54 -16.02
C HIS A 690 -31.91 17.30 -16.45
N GLY A 691 -31.65 16.16 -15.80
CA GLY A 691 -32.24 14.85 -16.09
C GLY A 691 -31.81 14.27 -17.43
N ALA A 692 -32.62 13.35 -17.95
CA ALA A 692 -32.37 12.73 -19.25
C ALA A 692 -32.48 13.75 -20.40
N VAL A 693 -31.40 13.86 -21.18
CA VAL A 693 -31.29 14.77 -22.33
C VAL A 693 -31.60 14.09 -23.65
N ALA A 694 -31.40 12.77 -23.71
CA ALA A 694 -31.77 11.88 -24.80
C ALA A 694 -31.98 10.47 -24.24
N SER A 695 -32.69 9.63 -24.97
CA SER A 695 -32.98 8.25 -24.58
C SER A 695 -32.92 7.31 -25.78
N LEU A 696 -32.96 6.02 -25.47
CA LEU A 696 -33.11 4.97 -26.48
C LEU A 696 -34.39 5.10 -27.34
N LYS A 697 -35.42 5.82 -26.86
CA LYS A 697 -36.68 6.07 -27.57
C LYS A 697 -36.53 7.12 -28.68
N ASP A 698 -35.56 8.03 -28.56
CA ASP A 698 -35.27 9.03 -29.58
C ASP A 698 -34.61 8.42 -30.85
N ILE A 699 -34.37 7.09 -30.85
CA ILE A 699 -33.76 6.32 -31.93
C ILE A 699 -34.73 5.20 -32.35
N PRO A 700 -35.74 5.46 -33.21
CA PRO A 700 -36.86 4.53 -33.42
C PRO A 700 -36.52 3.31 -34.30
N TRP A 701 -35.38 3.30 -34.99
CA TRP A 701 -35.00 2.21 -35.91
C TRP A 701 -34.33 1.01 -35.21
N ARG A 702 -34.08 1.09 -33.90
CA ARG A 702 -33.56 -0.03 -33.08
C ARG A 702 -34.65 -0.60 -32.20
N SER A 703 -34.58 -1.90 -31.93
CA SER A 703 -35.58 -2.63 -31.12
C SER A 703 -35.12 -2.99 -29.71
N ARG A 704 -33.84 -2.78 -29.36
CA ARG A 704 -33.28 -3.17 -28.07
C ARG A 704 -33.64 -2.15 -26.98
N GLU A 705 -34.07 -2.60 -25.80
CA GLU A 705 -34.48 -1.69 -24.72
C GLU A 705 -33.37 -1.36 -23.71
N ASN A 706 -32.11 -1.74 -23.97
CA ASN A 706 -30.95 -1.42 -23.12
C ASN A 706 -29.73 -1.10 -24.00
N GLY A 707 -28.72 -0.41 -23.45
CA GLY A 707 -27.44 -0.13 -24.09
C GLY A 707 -27.26 1.31 -24.55
N ALA A 708 -27.72 2.28 -23.76
CA ALA A 708 -27.39 3.70 -23.89
C ALA A 708 -26.00 3.98 -23.30
N TRP A 709 -24.94 3.68 -24.05
CA TRP A 709 -23.55 3.73 -23.58
C TRP A 709 -22.85 5.05 -23.91
N ALA A 710 -21.60 5.19 -23.48
CA ALA A 710 -20.66 6.31 -23.60
C ALA A 710 -20.89 7.33 -24.73
N ILE A 711 -21.67 8.38 -24.48
CA ILE A 711 -21.88 9.45 -25.47
C ILE A 711 -20.73 10.46 -25.50
N GLN A 712 -20.56 11.15 -26.63
CA GLN A 712 -19.93 12.48 -26.64
C GLN A 712 -20.79 13.48 -27.39
N THR A 713 -20.96 14.67 -26.81
CA THR A 713 -21.63 15.81 -27.46
C THR A 713 -20.61 16.88 -27.85
N VAL A 714 -20.71 17.40 -29.07
CA VAL A 714 -19.88 18.53 -29.56
C VAL A 714 -20.73 19.62 -30.19
N GLU A 715 -20.26 20.87 -30.09
CA GLU A 715 -20.86 22.00 -30.81
C GLU A 715 -20.18 22.19 -32.17
N ARG A 716 -20.96 22.41 -33.23
CA ARG A 716 -20.46 22.95 -34.50
C ARG A 716 -21.54 23.75 -35.21
N ASN A 717 -21.18 24.90 -35.76
CA ASN A 717 -22.07 25.76 -36.55
C ASN A 717 -23.38 26.14 -35.83
N GLY A 718 -23.33 26.36 -34.51
CA GLY A 718 -24.50 26.71 -33.69
C GLY A 718 -25.48 25.57 -33.44
N LYS A 719 -25.09 24.33 -33.76
CA LYS A 719 -25.82 23.10 -33.45
C LYS A 719 -24.98 22.21 -32.53
N TYR A 720 -25.67 21.29 -31.86
CA TYR A 720 -25.08 20.30 -30.96
C TYR A 720 -25.31 18.91 -31.54
N TYR A 721 -24.24 18.11 -31.58
CA TYR A 721 -24.24 16.76 -32.14
C TYR A 721 -23.85 15.78 -31.04
N LEU A 722 -24.77 14.88 -30.69
CA LEU A 722 -24.58 13.83 -29.69
C LEU A 722 -24.33 12.51 -30.41
N TYR A 723 -23.11 11.99 -30.29
CA TYR A 723 -22.70 10.70 -30.84
C TYR A 723 -22.99 9.62 -29.79
N ALA A 724 -23.88 8.69 -30.13
CA ALA A 724 -24.43 7.70 -29.20
C ALA A 724 -24.04 6.29 -29.63
N PRO A 725 -23.13 5.61 -28.91
CA PRO A 725 -22.89 4.19 -29.12
C PRO A 725 -24.07 3.39 -28.57
N LEU A 726 -24.46 2.38 -29.34
CA LEU A 726 -25.62 1.55 -29.04
C LEU A 726 -25.14 0.11 -28.97
N HIS A 727 -25.29 -0.54 -27.81
CA HIS A 727 -24.78 -1.89 -27.61
C HIS A 727 -25.24 -2.86 -28.72
N GLY A 728 -24.29 -3.25 -29.57
CA GLY A 728 -24.46 -4.16 -30.70
C GLY A 728 -25.10 -3.55 -31.97
N HIS A 729 -25.27 -2.23 -32.03
CA HIS A 729 -25.95 -1.51 -33.13
C HIS A 729 -25.17 -0.31 -33.68
N GLY A 730 -23.87 -0.22 -33.39
CA GLY A 730 -22.99 0.83 -33.87
C GLY A 730 -23.22 2.18 -33.19
N ILE A 731 -22.74 3.24 -33.82
CA ILE A 731 -22.80 4.62 -33.30
C ILE A 731 -23.83 5.41 -34.10
N ALA A 732 -24.83 5.97 -33.41
CA ALA A 732 -25.78 6.93 -33.95
C ALA A 732 -25.28 8.38 -33.73
N VAL A 733 -25.89 9.34 -34.43
CA VAL A 733 -25.68 10.77 -34.20
C VAL A 733 -27.04 11.45 -34.10
N LEU A 734 -27.26 12.21 -33.03
CA LEU A 734 -28.45 13.03 -32.81
C LEU A 734 -28.09 14.52 -32.91
N GLU A 735 -29.01 15.36 -33.38
CA GLU A 735 -28.82 16.81 -33.45
C GLU A 735 -29.78 17.60 -32.56
N ALA A 736 -29.31 18.72 -32.02
CA ALA A 736 -30.09 19.70 -31.26
C ALA A 736 -29.64 21.14 -31.52
N ASN A 737 -30.48 22.12 -31.19
CA ASN A 737 -30.16 23.56 -31.26
C ASN A 737 -29.65 24.14 -29.93
N SER A 738 -29.48 23.28 -28.92
CA SER A 738 -29.16 23.64 -27.54
C SER A 738 -28.47 22.46 -26.87
N PRO A 739 -27.54 22.67 -25.93
CA PRO A 739 -26.90 21.56 -25.20
C PRO A 739 -27.92 20.80 -24.35
N TYR A 740 -29.05 21.43 -23.99
CA TYR A 740 -30.17 20.82 -23.27
C TYR A 740 -31.07 19.93 -24.15
N GLY A 741 -30.81 19.81 -25.45
CA GLY A 741 -31.72 19.16 -26.39
C GLY A 741 -32.92 20.04 -26.78
N PRO A 742 -34.03 19.44 -27.23
CA PRO A 742 -34.22 18.01 -27.44
C PRO A 742 -33.34 17.50 -28.59
N PHE A 743 -32.75 16.31 -28.42
CA PHE A 743 -31.91 15.66 -29.42
C PHE A 743 -32.75 14.77 -30.33
N LYS A 744 -32.55 14.87 -31.64
CA LYS A 744 -33.31 14.09 -32.63
C LYS A 744 -32.39 13.39 -33.61
N ASP A 745 -32.76 12.18 -34.00
CA ASP A 745 -32.05 11.42 -35.02
C ASP A 745 -32.34 11.97 -36.43
N PRO A 746 -31.35 12.57 -37.11
CA PRO A 746 -31.53 13.07 -38.46
C PRO A 746 -31.33 12.00 -39.55
N LEU A 747 -30.77 10.83 -39.21
CA LEU A 747 -30.34 9.80 -40.16
C LEU A 747 -31.32 8.63 -40.28
N GLY A 748 -31.98 8.24 -39.19
CA GLY A 748 -32.84 7.05 -39.17
C GLY A 748 -32.06 5.73 -39.33
N LYS A 749 -30.74 5.77 -39.10
CA LYS A 749 -29.79 4.64 -39.21
C LYS A 749 -28.48 4.99 -38.47
N PRO A 750 -27.61 4.02 -38.16
CA PRO A 750 -26.31 4.33 -37.55
C PRO A 750 -25.40 5.10 -38.50
N LEU A 751 -24.54 5.96 -37.94
CA LEU A 751 -23.48 6.69 -38.64
C LEU A 751 -22.34 5.73 -39.03
N VAL A 752 -21.96 4.84 -38.10
CA VAL A 752 -21.01 3.74 -38.33
C VAL A 752 -21.52 2.48 -37.66
N TRP A 753 -21.43 1.35 -38.37
CA TRP A 753 -21.74 0.03 -37.83
C TRP A 753 -21.16 -1.09 -38.71
N ASP A 754 -20.15 -1.78 -38.20
CA ASP A 754 -19.66 -3.05 -38.71
C ASP A 754 -20.39 -4.20 -37.99
N GLN A 755 -21.37 -4.78 -38.68
CA GLN A 755 -22.20 -5.86 -38.15
C GLN A 755 -21.42 -7.17 -37.89
N SER A 756 -20.16 -7.28 -38.31
CA SER A 756 -19.34 -8.47 -38.07
C SER A 756 -18.77 -8.55 -36.65
N ASN A 757 -18.80 -7.45 -35.89
CA ASN A 757 -18.26 -7.35 -34.54
C ASN A 757 -19.06 -6.33 -33.70
N TRP A 758 -18.64 -6.09 -32.46
CA TRP A 758 -19.29 -5.16 -31.53
C TRP A 758 -18.42 -3.93 -31.21
N TYR A 759 -17.33 -3.74 -31.96
CA TYR A 759 -16.26 -2.82 -31.59
C TYR A 759 -16.62 -1.34 -31.75
N ASP A 760 -17.74 -1.03 -32.43
CA ASP A 760 -18.20 0.34 -32.67
C ASP A 760 -18.90 0.94 -31.42
N ILE A 761 -18.10 1.28 -30.41
CA ILE A 761 -18.53 1.93 -29.16
C ILE A 761 -17.58 3.07 -28.77
N ASP A 762 -18.01 3.88 -27.80
CA ASP A 762 -17.23 4.97 -27.19
C ASP A 762 -16.68 6.01 -28.19
N PRO A 763 -17.57 6.73 -28.90
CA PRO A 763 -17.16 7.79 -29.81
C PRO A 763 -16.43 8.91 -29.09
N SER A 764 -15.41 9.45 -29.76
CA SER A 764 -14.84 10.75 -29.47
C SER A 764 -14.70 11.63 -30.69
N VAL A 765 -15.08 12.90 -30.56
CA VAL A 765 -15.11 13.86 -31.67
C VAL A 765 -14.34 15.12 -31.33
N TYR A 766 -13.47 15.52 -32.24
CA TYR A 766 -12.71 16.76 -32.14
C TYR A 766 -12.64 17.44 -33.51
N THR A 767 -12.82 18.77 -33.52
CA THR A 767 -12.62 19.60 -34.71
C THR A 767 -11.30 20.35 -34.57
N ASP A 768 -10.37 20.10 -35.48
CA ASP A 768 -9.06 20.75 -35.46
C ASP A 768 -9.13 22.20 -35.99
N ALA A 769 -8.05 22.95 -35.79
CA ALA A 769 -7.94 24.36 -36.14
C ALA A 769 -8.07 24.62 -37.65
N ASP A 770 -7.88 23.61 -38.50
CA ASP A 770 -8.12 23.69 -39.95
C ASP A 770 -9.60 23.47 -40.34
N GLY A 771 -10.47 23.21 -39.36
CA GLY A 771 -11.89 22.92 -39.53
C GLY A 771 -12.21 21.44 -39.76
N GLN A 772 -11.24 20.55 -39.91
CA GLN A 772 -11.52 19.13 -40.09
C GLN A 772 -11.98 18.49 -38.77
N ALA A 773 -13.16 17.88 -38.77
CA ALA A 773 -13.61 17.04 -37.67
C ALA A 773 -13.17 15.58 -37.85
N TYR A 774 -12.76 14.97 -36.74
CA TYR A 774 -12.39 13.57 -36.65
C TYR A 774 -13.31 12.89 -35.66
N LEU A 775 -13.80 11.70 -36.01
CA LEU A 775 -14.48 10.77 -35.12
C LEU A 775 -13.51 9.62 -34.83
N TYR A 776 -13.24 9.38 -33.56
CA TYR A 776 -12.46 8.29 -32.98
C TYR A 776 -13.39 7.35 -32.20
N TRP A 777 -13.11 6.05 -32.13
CA TRP A 777 -13.91 5.12 -31.31
C TRP A 777 -13.23 3.75 -31.13
N GLY A 778 -13.73 2.95 -30.19
CA GLY A 778 -13.73 1.49 -30.28
C GLY A 778 -13.06 0.68 -29.16
N ASN A 779 -13.42 -0.61 -29.09
CA ASN A 779 -12.92 -1.62 -28.14
C ASN A 779 -12.78 -2.99 -28.86
N PRO A 780 -11.66 -3.75 -28.76
CA PRO A 780 -10.40 -3.39 -28.12
C PRO A 780 -9.45 -2.64 -29.07
N HIS A 781 -9.99 -2.12 -30.18
CA HIS A 781 -9.24 -1.50 -31.25
C HIS A 781 -9.68 -0.06 -31.45
N THR A 782 -8.71 0.82 -31.69
CA THR A 782 -8.98 2.23 -32.01
C THR A 782 -9.21 2.40 -33.51
N PHE A 783 -10.30 3.05 -33.86
CA PHE A 783 -10.66 3.44 -35.21
C PHE A 783 -10.77 4.95 -35.33
N TYR A 784 -10.60 5.48 -36.54
CA TYR A 784 -10.99 6.85 -36.83
C TYR A 784 -11.59 7.01 -38.23
N ALA A 785 -12.35 8.09 -38.41
CA ALA A 785 -12.81 8.59 -39.70
C ALA A 785 -12.90 10.13 -39.69
N ARG A 786 -12.72 10.76 -40.84
CA ARG A 786 -12.99 12.20 -41.01
C ARG A 786 -14.49 12.40 -41.22
N LEU A 787 -15.05 13.44 -40.59
CA LEU A 787 -16.44 13.86 -40.79
C LEU A 787 -16.55 14.94 -41.86
N ASN A 788 -17.70 15.00 -42.53
CA ASN A 788 -18.08 16.16 -43.34
C ASN A 788 -18.56 17.32 -42.44
N ASP A 789 -18.66 18.52 -43.00
CA ASP A 789 -19.07 19.74 -42.28
C ASP A 789 -20.48 19.67 -41.65
N ASN A 790 -21.32 18.76 -42.14
CA ASN A 790 -22.66 18.52 -41.60
C ASN A 790 -22.66 17.68 -40.30
N MET A 791 -21.51 17.12 -39.90
CA MET A 791 -21.29 16.26 -38.72
C MET A 791 -22.07 14.95 -38.69
N THR A 792 -22.89 14.68 -39.72
CA THR A 792 -23.80 13.53 -39.81
C THR A 792 -23.44 12.58 -40.96
N SER A 793 -22.28 12.74 -41.58
CA SER A 793 -21.74 11.78 -42.55
C SER A 793 -20.22 11.74 -42.55
N LEU A 794 -19.67 10.57 -42.90
CA LEU A 794 -18.24 10.39 -43.07
C LEU A 794 -17.75 10.99 -44.39
N LYS A 795 -16.55 11.58 -44.37
CA LYS A 795 -15.84 12.10 -45.54
C LYS A 795 -15.09 11.00 -46.30
N ASP A 796 -14.52 10.03 -45.56
CA ASP A 796 -13.79 8.89 -46.13
C ASP A 796 -14.11 7.58 -45.40
N SER A 797 -13.46 6.49 -45.83
CA SER A 797 -13.56 5.17 -45.20
C SER A 797 -12.96 5.14 -43.79
N VAL A 798 -13.55 4.32 -42.93
CA VAL A 798 -13.04 4.00 -41.59
C VAL A 798 -11.63 3.43 -41.66
N VAL A 799 -10.76 3.87 -40.75
CA VAL A 799 -9.38 3.40 -40.63
C VAL A 799 -9.16 2.77 -39.26
N LYS A 800 -8.67 1.52 -39.23
CA LYS A 800 -8.17 0.87 -38.00
C LYS A 800 -6.73 1.31 -37.73
N LEU A 801 -6.46 1.84 -36.54
CA LEU A 801 -5.13 2.28 -36.14
C LEU A 801 -4.28 1.09 -35.65
N PRO A 802 -2.93 1.20 -35.71
CA PRO A 802 -2.04 0.31 -34.97
C PRO A 802 -2.39 0.29 -33.48
N HIS A 803 -2.22 -0.86 -32.83
CA HIS A 803 -2.56 -1.01 -31.42
C HIS A 803 -1.63 -0.15 -30.54
N ILE A 804 -2.23 0.70 -29.71
CA ILE A 804 -1.53 1.52 -28.72
C ILE A 804 -1.30 0.66 -27.48
N LYS A 805 -0.08 0.68 -26.92
CA LYS A 805 0.25 -0.06 -25.69
C LYS A 805 -0.74 0.32 -24.57
N HIS A 806 -1.26 -0.68 -23.88
CA HIS A 806 -2.26 -0.57 -22.81
C HIS A 806 -3.64 -0.03 -23.21
N TYR A 807 -3.96 0.16 -24.49
CA TYR A 807 -5.33 0.57 -24.88
C TYR A 807 -6.35 -0.55 -24.64
N GLN A 808 -7.49 -0.20 -24.04
CA GLN A 808 -8.66 -1.07 -23.94
C GLN A 808 -9.85 -0.49 -24.72
N GLU A 809 -10.35 0.68 -24.31
CA GLU A 809 -11.56 1.31 -24.85
C GLU A 809 -11.60 2.82 -24.55
N GLY A 810 -12.71 3.50 -24.89
CA GLY A 810 -12.96 4.89 -24.53
C GLY A 810 -11.91 5.90 -25.00
N PRO A 811 -11.55 5.97 -26.31
CA PRO A 811 -10.58 6.94 -26.77
C PRO A 811 -11.13 8.36 -26.57
N TRP A 812 -10.37 9.24 -25.94
CA TRP A 812 -10.64 10.67 -25.83
C TRP A 812 -9.61 11.44 -26.64
N PHE A 813 -10.02 11.87 -27.83
CA PHE A 813 -9.14 12.51 -28.82
C PHE A 813 -9.26 14.04 -28.74
N TYR A 814 -8.13 14.73 -28.55
CA TYR A 814 -8.09 16.19 -28.55
C TYR A 814 -6.69 16.70 -28.91
N LYS A 815 -6.57 18.02 -29.10
CA LYS A 815 -5.29 18.70 -29.36
C LYS A 815 -5.07 19.82 -28.35
N ARG A 816 -3.83 19.95 -27.87
CA ARG A 816 -3.41 21.01 -26.97
C ARG A 816 -1.96 21.40 -27.23
N ASP A 817 -1.68 22.70 -27.31
CA ASP A 817 -0.33 23.28 -27.46
C ASP A 817 0.53 22.62 -28.57
N GLY A 818 -0.11 22.26 -29.68
CA GLY A 818 0.55 21.64 -30.84
C GLY A 818 0.63 20.12 -30.82
N HIS A 819 0.29 19.47 -29.70
CA HIS A 819 0.28 18.01 -29.57
C HIS A 819 -1.13 17.45 -29.66
N TYR A 820 -1.26 16.28 -30.29
CA TYR A 820 -2.50 15.48 -30.25
C TYR A 820 -2.40 14.46 -29.13
N TYR A 821 -3.50 14.27 -28.44
CA TYR A 821 -3.65 13.35 -27.32
C TYR A 821 -4.76 12.36 -27.62
N CYS A 822 -4.53 11.11 -27.26
CA CYS A 822 -5.55 10.07 -27.18
C CYS A 822 -5.47 9.50 -25.76
N ALA A 823 -6.33 9.98 -24.86
CA ALA A 823 -6.51 9.34 -23.56
C ALA A 823 -7.47 8.15 -23.71
N PHE A 824 -7.38 7.15 -22.83
CA PHE A 824 -8.20 5.95 -22.95
C PHE A 824 -8.30 5.18 -21.63
N ALA A 825 -9.31 4.32 -21.53
CA ALA A 825 -9.36 3.27 -20.53
C ALA A 825 -8.21 2.28 -20.79
N SER A 826 -7.38 2.01 -19.78
CA SER A 826 -6.25 1.10 -19.96
C SER A 826 -6.67 -0.38 -19.85
N THR A 827 -5.87 -1.29 -20.40
CA THR A 827 -6.10 -2.75 -20.35
C THR A 827 -6.55 -3.25 -18.98
N CYS A 828 -7.74 -3.86 -18.92
CA CYS A 828 -8.32 -4.50 -17.74
C CYS A 828 -7.51 -5.73 -17.29
N CYS A 829 -7.49 -6.10 -16.00
CA CYS A 829 -8.07 -5.46 -14.82
C CYS A 829 -7.03 -5.48 -13.68
N PRO A 830 -6.91 -4.40 -12.89
CA PRO A 830 -7.76 -3.19 -12.87
C PRO A 830 -7.57 -2.27 -14.08
N GLU A 831 -8.63 -1.56 -14.49
CA GLU A 831 -8.56 -0.52 -15.53
C GLU A 831 -8.17 0.84 -14.93
N ALA A 832 -7.59 1.69 -15.76
CA ALA A 832 -7.03 2.99 -15.39
C ALA A 832 -7.25 4.03 -16.49
N LEU A 833 -6.68 5.23 -16.33
CA LEU A 833 -6.66 6.25 -17.39
C LEU A 833 -5.25 6.35 -17.97
N GLY A 834 -5.08 5.90 -19.20
CA GLY A 834 -3.84 6.00 -19.96
C GLY A 834 -3.90 7.12 -21.01
N TYR A 835 -2.74 7.53 -21.55
CA TYR A 835 -2.71 8.37 -22.74
C TYR A 835 -1.53 8.11 -23.68
N ALA A 836 -1.77 8.41 -24.96
CA ALA A 836 -0.77 8.47 -26.01
C ALA A 836 -0.72 9.87 -26.64
N MET A 837 0.44 10.22 -27.18
CA MET A 837 0.65 11.48 -27.90
C MET A 837 1.05 11.23 -29.36
N SER A 838 0.79 12.22 -30.22
CA SER A 838 1.18 12.24 -31.63
C SER A 838 1.35 13.69 -32.10
N ASP A 839 2.19 13.90 -33.12
CA ASP A 839 2.32 15.18 -33.83
C ASP A 839 1.30 15.33 -34.98
N SER A 840 0.49 14.30 -35.22
CA SER A 840 -0.52 14.22 -36.27
C SER A 840 -1.87 13.74 -35.71
N PRO A 841 -3.01 14.22 -36.24
CA PRO A 841 -4.34 13.80 -35.81
C PRO A 841 -4.67 12.34 -36.13
N THR A 842 -3.78 11.60 -36.82
CA THR A 842 -3.99 10.20 -37.25
C THR A 842 -2.85 9.28 -36.83
N GLY A 843 -1.98 9.71 -35.91
CA GLY A 843 -0.80 8.98 -35.47
C GLY A 843 0.44 9.15 -36.37
N PRO A 844 1.53 8.38 -36.12
CA PRO A 844 1.60 7.27 -35.19
C PRO A 844 1.43 7.69 -33.73
N TRP A 845 0.71 6.89 -32.95
CA TRP A 845 0.44 7.14 -31.54
C TRP A 845 1.53 6.52 -30.67
N GLU A 846 2.16 7.34 -29.83
CA GLU A 846 3.18 6.91 -28.88
C GLU A 846 2.58 6.89 -27.46
N TRP A 847 2.53 5.71 -26.84
CA TRP A 847 2.17 5.58 -25.42
C TRP A 847 3.13 6.41 -24.57
N LYS A 848 2.58 7.22 -23.64
CA LYS A 848 3.39 8.02 -22.73
C LYS A 848 3.34 7.47 -21.31
N ASN A 849 2.21 7.61 -20.62
CA ASN A 849 2.06 7.15 -19.25
C ASN A 849 0.58 7.06 -18.85
N TYR A 850 0.33 6.72 -17.59
CA TYR A 850 -0.97 6.87 -16.95
C TYR A 850 -1.24 8.34 -16.58
N ILE A 851 -2.47 8.80 -16.81
CA ILE A 851 -3.04 9.97 -16.12
C ILE A 851 -3.42 9.57 -14.70
N MET A 852 -4.01 8.39 -14.53
CA MET A 852 -4.32 7.78 -13.24
C MET A 852 -3.99 6.29 -13.33
N ARG A 853 -3.21 5.76 -12.39
CA ARG A 853 -2.77 4.36 -12.41
C ARG A 853 -3.90 3.36 -12.15
N PRO A 854 -3.74 2.12 -12.63
CA PRO A 854 -4.65 1.05 -12.27
C PRO A 854 -4.70 0.83 -10.77
N THR A 855 -5.90 0.67 -10.22
CA THR A 855 -6.12 0.35 -8.80
C THR A 855 -7.27 -0.62 -8.68
N LEU A 856 -7.18 -1.55 -7.74
CA LEU A 856 -8.22 -2.56 -7.53
C LEU A 856 -9.50 -2.02 -6.89
N ARG A 857 -9.49 -0.76 -6.43
CA ARG A 857 -10.71 0.02 -6.12
C ARG A 857 -11.61 0.21 -7.34
N ASN A 858 -11.09 0.01 -8.55
CA ASN A 858 -11.82 0.23 -9.78
C ASN A 858 -11.64 -0.90 -10.79
N ARG A 859 -12.73 -1.29 -11.46
CA ARG A 859 -12.72 -2.33 -12.50
C ARG A 859 -12.90 -1.77 -13.90
N GLY A 860 -13.40 -0.55 -14.04
CA GLY A 860 -13.61 0.11 -15.32
C GLY A 860 -13.38 1.62 -15.20
N ASN A 861 -12.81 2.25 -16.22
CA ASN A 861 -12.67 3.71 -16.23
C ASN A 861 -12.95 4.28 -17.63
N HIS A 862 -13.29 5.55 -17.75
CA HIS A 862 -13.60 6.15 -19.06
C HIS A 862 -13.25 7.64 -19.05
N PRO A 863 -12.27 8.11 -19.85
CA PRO A 863 -11.81 9.50 -19.77
C PRO A 863 -12.77 10.48 -20.46
N GLY A 864 -12.91 11.65 -19.84
CA GLY A 864 -13.35 12.89 -20.48
C GLY A 864 -12.42 14.02 -20.08
N ILE A 865 -11.84 14.78 -21.01
CA ILE A 865 -10.86 15.84 -20.69
C ILE A 865 -11.30 17.17 -21.29
N CYS A 866 -11.28 18.23 -20.50
CA CYS A 866 -11.53 19.59 -20.99
C CYS A 866 -10.69 20.65 -20.28
N ASP A 867 -10.49 21.77 -20.98
CA ASP A 867 -9.99 23.01 -20.40
C ASP A 867 -11.17 23.91 -20.03
N PHE A 868 -11.25 24.36 -18.78
CA PHE A 868 -12.33 25.23 -18.30
C PHE A 868 -11.77 26.33 -17.40
N LYS A 869 -12.05 27.59 -17.76
CA LYS A 869 -11.65 28.80 -17.00
C LYS A 869 -10.15 28.84 -16.61
N GLY A 870 -9.28 28.37 -17.50
CA GLY A 870 -7.82 28.39 -17.32
C GLY A 870 -7.25 27.18 -16.56
N HIS A 871 -8.08 26.20 -16.24
CA HIS A 871 -7.70 24.94 -15.61
C HIS A 871 -8.00 23.77 -16.55
N SER A 872 -7.28 22.66 -16.40
CA SER A 872 -7.49 21.42 -17.17
C SER A 872 -7.99 20.32 -16.25
N TYR A 873 -9.02 19.60 -16.68
CA TYR A 873 -9.67 18.57 -15.86
C TYR A 873 -9.75 17.24 -16.61
N VAL A 874 -9.56 16.15 -15.87
CA VAL A 874 -9.91 14.80 -16.30
C VAL A 874 -11.10 14.30 -15.48
N PHE A 875 -12.12 13.85 -16.19
CA PHE A 875 -13.27 13.14 -15.67
C PHE A 875 -13.07 11.64 -15.89
N GLY A 876 -13.60 10.86 -14.97
CA GLY A 876 -13.67 9.41 -15.09
C GLY A 876 -14.74 8.83 -14.19
N GLN A 877 -14.68 7.53 -13.95
CA GLN A 877 -15.70 6.80 -13.20
C GLN A 877 -15.09 5.85 -12.17
N ASN A 878 -15.90 5.47 -11.19
CA ASN A 878 -15.57 4.53 -10.11
C ASN A 878 -16.83 3.86 -9.56
N TYR A 879 -16.69 3.08 -8.47
CA TYR A 879 -17.77 2.38 -7.79
C TYR A 879 -17.97 2.86 -6.33
N ASP A 880 -17.41 4.03 -5.98
CA ASP A 880 -17.32 4.49 -4.59
C ASP A 880 -18.72 4.71 -3.98
N LEU A 881 -19.65 5.28 -4.76
CA LEU A 881 -21.02 5.52 -4.30
C LEU A 881 -21.77 4.22 -3.96
N MET A 882 -21.66 3.20 -4.81
CA MET A 882 -22.27 1.89 -4.58
C MET A 882 -21.75 1.24 -3.30
N HIS A 883 -20.48 1.46 -2.96
CA HIS A 883 -19.84 0.93 -1.76
C HIS A 883 -20.30 1.58 -0.45
N LEU A 884 -21.13 2.63 -0.50
CA LEU A 884 -21.91 3.07 0.67
C LEU A 884 -23.01 2.07 1.04
N ASP A 885 -23.62 1.42 0.04
CA ASP A 885 -24.75 0.49 0.22
C ASP A 885 -24.32 -0.98 0.28
N THR A 886 -23.38 -1.38 -0.58
CA THR A 886 -23.00 -2.79 -0.74
C THR A 886 -21.56 -3.00 -1.22
N PHE A 887 -20.93 -4.07 -0.73
CA PHE A 887 -19.64 -4.55 -1.23
C PHE A 887 -19.78 -5.58 -2.37
N THR A 888 -21.00 -6.01 -2.69
CA THR A 888 -21.24 -6.87 -3.85
C THR A 888 -21.12 -6.03 -5.12
N HIS A 889 -20.27 -6.45 -6.05
CA HIS A 889 -20.07 -5.74 -7.31
C HIS A 889 -21.34 -5.73 -8.15
N HIS A 890 -21.75 -4.54 -8.56
CA HIS A 890 -22.75 -4.28 -9.60
C HIS A 890 -22.23 -3.19 -10.52
N GLU A 891 -22.67 -3.16 -11.77
CA GLU A 891 -22.34 -2.07 -12.70
C GLU A 891 -23.17 -0.83 -12.38
N ARG A 892 -22.82 -0.19 -11.26
CA ARG A 892 -23.44 1.01 -10.70
C ARG A 892 -22.34 2.02 -10.41
N ARG A 893 -21.89 2.67 -11.48
CA ARG A 893 -20.74 3.55 -11.43
C ARG A 893 -21.13 4.95 -10.95
N SER A 894 -20.12 5.73 -10.59
CA SER A 894 -20.24 7.14 -10.25
C SER A 894 -19.12 7.94 -10.89
N VAL A 895 -19.48 9.05 -11.54
CA VAL A 895 -18.52 9.97 -12.16
C VAL A 895 -17.76 10.77 -11.11
N SER A 896 -16.46 10.97 -11.36
CA SER A 896 -15.54 11.79 -10.56
C SER A 896 -14.61 12.59 -11.46
N VAL A 897 -13.88 13.53 -10.87
CA VAL A 897 -13.05 14.49 -11.61
C VAL A 897 -11.79 14.84 -10.82
N ALA A 898 -10.71 15.10 -11.54
CA ALA A 898 -9.44 15.61 -11.01
C ALA A 898 -8.94 16.76 -11.88
N GLU A 899 -8.31 17.75 -11.26
CA GLU A 899 -7.52 18.75 -12.00
C GLU A 899 -6.19 18.11 -12.43
N ILE A 900 -5.81 18.29 -13.70
CA ILE A 900 -4.56 17.79 -14.26
C ILE A 900 -3.65 18.95 -14.67
N THR A 901 -2.35 18.66 -14.71
CA THR A 901 -1.34 19.61 -15.19
C THR A 901 -0.45 18.95 -16.24
N TYR A 902 0.11 19.79 -17.12
CA TYR A 902 1.01 19.37 -18.19
C TYR A 902 2.43 19.84 -17.88
N ASN A 903 3.41 18.96 -18.14
CA ASN A 903 4.82 19.31 -18.16
C ASN A 903 5.16 20.17 -19.38
N ALA A 904 6.36 20.75 -19.37
CA ALA A 904 6.83 21.60 -20.46
C ALA A 904 6.94 20.89 -21.82
N ASP A 905 7.07 19.55 -21.82
CA ASP A 905 7.09 18.71 -23.03
C ASP A 905 5.70 18.21 -23.46
N GLY A 906 4.64 18.67 -22.80
CA GLY A 906 3.25 18.27 -23.06
C GLY A 906 2.82 16.98 -22.35
N THR A 907 3.71 16.27 -21.63
CA THR A 907 3.28 15.09 -20.88
C THR A 907 2.36 15.47 -19.72
N ILE A 908 1.34 14.64 -19.45
CA ILE A 908 0.39 14.84 -18.34
C ILE A 908 1.00 14.30 -17.04
N ASN A 909 0.91 15.09 -15.97
CA ASN A 909 1.28 14.65 -14.62
C ASN A 909 0.26 13.65 -14.09
N GLU A 910 0.75 12.54 -13.56
CA GLU A 910 -0.09 11.51 -12.94
C GLU A 910 -0.79 12.06 -11.69
N VAL A 911 -2.08 11.75 -11.54
CA VAL A 911 -2.87 12.07 -10.36
C VAL A 911 -3.23 10.80 -9.57
N PRO A 912 -3.33 10.87 -8.22
CA PRO A 912 -3.86 9.79 -7.39
C PRO A 912 -5.28 9.36 -7.76
N TYR A 913 -5.74 8.24 -7.19
CA TYR A 913 -7.14 7.81 -7.30
C TYR A 913 -8.12 8.89 -6.80
N TRP A 914 -9.36 8.87 -7.30
CA TRP A 914 -10.39 9.90 -7.06
C TRP A 914 -10.52 10.31 -5.60
N LEU A 915 -10.80 9.36 -4.69
CA LEU A 915 -10.95 9.61 -3.26
C LEU A 915 -9.65 10.03 -2.56
N ASP A 916 -8.50 9.83 -3.19
CA ASP A 916 -7.20 10.17 -2.62
C ASP A 916 -6.79 11.63 -2.84
N LEU A 917 -7.56 12.37 -3.64
CA LEU A 917 -7.36 13.78 -3.96
C LEU A 917 -8.03 14.69 -2.93
N GLU A 918 -7.46 15.89 -2.78
CA GLU A 918 -8.12 17.00 -2.10
C GLU A 918 -9.41 17.39 -2.84
N PRO A 919 -10.45 17.87 -2.14
CA PRO A 919 -11.67 18.34 -2.78
C PRO A 919 -11.37 19.39 -3.85
N LEU A 920 -12.07 19.32 -4.98
CA LEU A 920 -11.92 20.30 -6.05
C LEU A 920 -12.04 21.74 -5.52
N LYS A 921 -11.17 22.59 -6.05
CA LYS A 921 -11.19 24.03 -5.83
C LYS A 921 -12.38 24.63 -6.56
N GLN A 922 -13.19 25.40 -5.83
CA GLN A 922 -14.28 26.18 -6.42
C GLN A 922 -13.73 27.37 -7.20
N LEU A 923 -14.23 27.58 -8.41
CA LEU A 923 -13.74 28.63 -9.32
C LEU A 923 -14.39 30.00 -9.11
N CYS A 924 -15.63 30.03 -8.61
CA CYS A 924 -16.34 31.26 -8.24
C CYS A 924 -17.43 30.97 -7.21
N TRP A 925 -17.80 31.98 -6.41
CA TRP A 925 -18.83 31.81 -5.37
C TRP A 925 -20.24 31.71 -5.94
N LEU A 926 -21.05 30.86 -5.32
CA LEU A 926 -22.46 30.72 -5.64
C LEU A 926 -23.23 31.93 -5.08
N ASN A 927 -24.01 32.60 -5.93
CA ASN A 927 -24.88 33.70 -5.53
C ASN A 927 -26.22 33.15 -5.01
N PRO A 928 -26.56 33.28 -3.71
CA PRO A 928 -27.81 32.75 -3.16
C PRO A 928 -29.03 33.65 -3.41
N TYR A 929 -28.83 34.86 -3.96
CA TYR A 929 -29.87 35.86 -4.16
C TYR A 929 -30.59 35.73 -5.51
N GLN A 930 -30.21 34.76 -6.35
CA GLN A 930 -30.96 34.34 -7.54
C GLN A 930 -31.83 33.11 -7.25
N ARG A 931 -32.69 32.72 -8.19
CA ARG A 931 -33.32 31.39 -8.15
C ARG A 931 -32.20 30.35 -8.28
N VAL A 932 -32.12 29.45 -7.30
CA VAL A 932 -31.22 28.30 -7.32
C VAL A 932 -32.09 27.05 -7.28
N GLU A 933 -31.94 26.18 -8.27
CA GLU A 933 -32.72 24.94 -8.33
C GLU A 933 -32.36 24.02 -7.15
N ALA A 934 -33.32 23.25 -6.65
CA ALA A 934 -33.09 22.35 -5.51
C ALA A 934 -32.11 21.23 -5.86
N GLU A 935 -32.10 20.81 -7.13
CA GLU A 935 -31.16 19.89 -7.75
C GLU A 935 -29.80 20.52 -8.11
N THR A 936 -29.52 21.73 -7.63
CA THR A 936 -28.16 22.31 -7.63
C THR A 936 -27.48 22.00 -6.31
N MET A 937 -26.46 21.14 -6.33
CA MET A 937 -25.79 20.71 -5.11
C MET A 937 -24.34 20.29 -5.34
N ALA A 938 -23.56 20.30 -4.27
CA ALA A 938 -22.25 19.66 -4.19
C ALA A 938 -22.33 18.27 -3.51
N TRP A 939 -23.39 18.02 -2.73
CA TRP A 939 -23.66 16.71 -2.12
C TRP A 939 -25.16 16.57 -1.77
N GLY A 940 -25.70 15.37 -1.96
CA GLY A 940 -27.10 15.05 -1.63
C GLY A 940 -27.40 13.55 -1.58
N TYR A 941 -26.49 12.75 -1.02
CA TYR A 941 -26.69 11.30 -0.90
C TYR A 941 -27.94 10.95 -0.08
N GLY A 942 -28.68 9.94 -0.55
CA GLY A 942 -30.00 9.53 -0.03
C GLY A 942 -31.17 10.13 -0.83
N LEU A 943 -30.99 11.34 -1.36
CA LEU A 943 -32.02 12.04 -2.12
C LEU A 943 -32.21 11.47 -3.52
N LYS A 944 -33.41 11.64 -4.07
CA LYS A 944 -33.73 11.29 -5.47
C LYS A 944 -34.14 12.52 -6.27
N SER A 945 -33.99 12.41 -7.58
CA SER A 945 -34.36 13.44 -8.55
C SER A 945 -35.22 12.88 -9.68
N ALA A 946 -36.18 13.69 -10.12
CA ALA A 946 -37.04 13.38 -11.24
C ALA A 946 -37.47 14.66 -11.98
N LYS A 947 -37.99 14.48 -13.19
CA LYS A 947 -38.46 15.57 -14.03
C LYS A 947 -39.94 15.82 -13.77
N MET A 948 -40.32 17.08 -13.61
CA MET A 948 -41.70 17.46 -13.31
C MET A 948 -42.69 16.89 -14.34
N GLY A 949 -43.67 16.12 -13.85
CA GLY A 949 -44.73 15.52 -14.67
C GLY A 949 -44.30 14.34 -15.54
N ILE A 950 -43.15 13.74 -15.25
CA ILE A 950 -42.59 12.61 -16.00
C ILE A 950 -42.11 11.54 -15.00
N GLU A 951 -42.77 10.38 -15.01
CA GLU A 951 -42.30 9.19 -14.30
C GLU A 951 -41.31 8.42 -15.17
N ASN A 952 -40.13 8.09 -14.64
CA ASN A 952 -39.20 7.17 -15.29
C ASN A 952 -39.50 5.75 -14.79
N THR A 953 -40.10 4.93 -15.64
CA THR A 953 -40.50 3.56 -15.27
C THR A 953 -39.42 2.51 -15.53
N GLY A 954 -38.24 2.93 -16.06
CA GLY A 954 -37.20 2.00 -16.52
C GLY A 954 -37.52 1.24 -17.80
N VAL A 955 -38.69 1.49 -18.41
CA VAL A 955 -39.14 0.86 -19.66
C VAL A 955 -39.02 1.85 -20.80
N VAL A 956 -38.23 1.52 -21.84
CA VAL A 956 -37.95 2.43 -22.97
C VAL A 956 -39.23 2.91 -23.67
N ALA A 957 -40.26 2.07 -23.78
CA ALA A 957 -41.54 2.47 -24.38
C ALA A 957 -42.24 3.60 -23.61
N ASP A 958 -42.10 3.59 -22.30
CA ASP A 958 -42.74 4.51 -21.36
C ASP A 958 -41.89 5.75 -21.08
N MET A 959 -40.60 5.71 -21.44
CA MET A 959 -39.72 6.89 -21.36
C MET A 959 -40.31 8.05 -22.15
N PRO A 960 -40.25 9.29 -21.64
CA PRO A 960 -40.65 10.47 -22.39
C PRO A 960 -39.72 10.68 -23.60
N GLU A 961 -40.20 11.36 -24.64
CA GLU A 961 -39.30 11.95 -25.64
C GLU A 961 -38.44 13.03 -24.97
N SER A 962 -37.23 13.25 -25.49
CA SER A 962 -36.44 14.40 -25.04
C SER A 962 -37.24 15.69 -25.26
N THR A 963 -37.41 16.49 -24.20
CA THR A 963 -38.25 17.72 -24.24
C THR A 963 -37.46 19.02 -24.27
N GLY A 964 -36.17 18.98 -23.91
CA GLY A 964 -35.34 20.18 -23.70
C GLY A 964 -35.75 21.07 -22.51
N LYS A 965 -36.80 20.70 -21.77
CA LYS A 965 -37.23 21.39 -20.54
C LYS A 965 -36.31 21.03 -19.37
N ARG A 966 -36.15 21.95 -18.41
CA ARG A 966 -35.21 21.85 -17.29
C ARG A 966 -35.89 21.69 -15.92
N ASP A 967 -37.21 21.51 -15.91
CA ASP A 967 -38.00 21.51 -14.67
C ASP A 967 -37.80 20.16 -13.94
N MET A 968 -36.86 20.13 -12.99
CA MET A 968 -36.60 18.99 -12.11
C MET A 968 -37.15 19.24 -10.71
N TYR A 969 -37.15 18.19 -9.88
CA TYR A 969 -37.41 18.30 -8.45
C TYR A 969 -36.66 17.22 -7.68
N ILE A 970 -36.40 17.49 -6.41
CA ILE A 970 -35.84 16.54 -5.43
C ILE A 970 -36.97 15.90 -4.62
N PHE A 971 -36.90 14.58 -4.39
CA PHE A 971 -37.86 13.81 -3.60
C PHE A 971 -37.18 12.69 -2.80
N ASP A 972 -37.98 11.84 -2.14
CA ASP A 972 -37.53 10.74 -1.27
C ASP A 972 -36.72 11.25 -0.06
N ILE A 973 -37.23 12.29 0.58
CA ILE A 973 -36.54 13.03 1.64
C ILE A 973 -36.77 12.36 3.00
N ASN A 974 -35.70 11.85 3.60
CA ASN A 974 -35.72 11.16 4.89
C ASN A 974 -35.03 11.94 6.02
N ASP A 975 -35.29 11.51 7.25
CA ASP A 975 -34.70 12.11 8.45
C ASP A 975 -33.17 11.95 8.47
N GLY A 976 -32.46 13.06 8.63
CA GLY A 976 -30.99 13.08 8.70
C GLY A 976 -30.29 13.34 7.36
N GLU A 977 -31.03 13.35 6.25
CA GLU A 977 -30.51 13.71 4.93
C GLU A 977 -30.37 15.23 4.78
N PHE A 978 -29.58 15.65 3.79
CA PHE A 978 -29.35 17.07 3.53
C PHE A 978 -28.88 17.34 2.10
N ILE A 979 -29.14 18.56 1.63
CA ILE A 979 -28.45 19.14 0.46
C ILE A 979 -27.30 20.00 0.96
N LYS A 980 -26.09 19.82 0.40
CA LYS A 980 -24.93 20.69 0.63
C LYS A 980 -24.63 21.53 -0.61
N LEU A 981 -24.41 22.82 -0.42
CA LEU A 981 -23.78 23.71 -1.40
C LEU A 981 -22.45 24.23 -0.87
N ARG A 982 -21.46 24.36 -1.75
CA ARG A 982 -20.13 24.88 -1.41
C ARG A 982 -19.97 26.35 -1.77
N GLY A 983 -19.33 27.12 -0.88
CA GLY A 983 -18.96 28.52 -1.10
C GLY A 983 -20.09 29.42 -1.61
N VAL A 984 -21.14 29.54 -0.80
CA VAL A 984 -22.27 30.44 -1.01
C VAL A 984 -21.94 31.82 -0.44
N ASP A 985 -21.98 32.86 -1.27
CA ASP A 985 -21.64 34.24 -0.87
C ASP A 985 -22.88 35.03 -0.43
N PHE A 986 -23.07 35.12 0.89
CA PHE A 986 -24.13 35.92 1.50
C PHE A 986 -23.81 37.42 1.57
N LEU A 987 -22.68 37.88 1.01
CA LEU A 987 -22.28 39.28 0.97
C LEU A 987 -22.30 39.92 2.39
N HIS A 988 -23.20 40.89 2.61
CA HIS A 988 -23.34 41.61 3.87
C HIS A 988 -24.39 41.02 4.83
N GLY A 989 -25.07 39.93 4.45
CA GLY A 989 -26.07 39.28 5.31
C GLY A 989 -27.37 38.95 4.59
N ALA A 990 -27.84 37.71 4.66
CA ALA A 990 -29.19 37.34 4.24
C ALA A 990 -30.21 37.46 5.39
N LYS A 991 -31.44 37.86 5.06
CA LYS A 991 -32.52 38.10 6.03
C LYS A 991 -33.67 37.12 5.89
N LYS A 992 -33.86 36.56 4.71
CA LYS A 992 -34.96 35.65 4.41
C LYS A 992 -34.50 34.54 3.47
N PHE A 993 -35.03 33.35 3.69
CA PHE A 993 -34.96 32.23 2.76
C PHE A 993 -36.36 31.86 2.30
N SER A 994 -36.49 31.49 1.02
CA SER A 994 -37.72 31.00 0.42
C SER A 994 -37.43 29.71 -0.35
N ILE A 995 -38.31 28.72 -0.22
CA ILE A 995 -38.24 27.44 -0.95
C ILE A 995 -39.59 27.08 -1.56
N SER A 996 -39.59 26.67 -2.83
CA SER A 996 -40.74 26.09 -3.54
C SER A 996 -40.77 24.59 -3.27
N ALA A 997 -41.84 24.11 -2.65
CA ALA A 997 -41.99 22.70 -2.30
C ALA A 997 -43.46 22.25 -2.35
N ALA A 998 -43.67 20.94 -2.53
CA ALA A 998 -44.95 20.26 -2.40
C ALA A 998 -44.82 19.13 -1.37
N SER A 999 -45.85 18.84 -0.60
CA SER A 999 -45.79 17.77 0.40
C SER A 999 -47.17 17.19 0.69
N THR A 1000 -47.23 15.91 1.04
CA THR A 1000 -48.44 15.22 1.53
C THR A 1000 -48.46 15.05 3.05
N GLY A 1001 -47.44 15.54 3.75
CA GLY A 1001 -47.36 15.53 5.20
C GLY A 1001 -46.57 16.73 5.71
N THR A 1002 -45.56 16.52 6.55
CA THR A 1002 -44.72 17.62 7.05
C THR A 1002 -43.25 17.28 6.97
N CYS A 1003 -42.39 18.26 6.73
CA CYS A 1003 -40.94 18.09 6.77
C CYS A 1003 -40.30 19.35 7.36
N LYS A 1004 -39.49 19.19 8.41
CA LYS A 1004 -38.75 20.32 8.99
C LYS A 1004 -37.44 20.52 8.22
N LEU A 1005 -37.33 21.67 7.57
CA LEU A 1005 -36.12 22.14 6.92
C LEU A 1005 -35.34 23.09 7.85
N THR A 1006 -34.11 22.71 8.17
CA THR A 1006 -33.16 23.51 8.97
C THR A 1006 -32.01 23.97 8.09
N LEU A 1007 -31.77 25.28 8.02
CA LEU A 1007 -30.66 25.87 7.29
C LEU A 1007 -29.45 26.02 8.22
N ARG A 1008 -28.32 25.47 7.81
CA ARG A 1008 -27.05 25.54 8.57
C ARG A 1008 -25.90 25.98 7.69
N ILE A 1009 -24.86 26.52 8.32
CA ILE A 1009 -23.62 26.91 7.64
C ILE A 1009 -22.43 26.07 8.12
N ASP A 1010 -21.46 25.90 7.24
CA ASP A 1010 -20.13 25.28 7.45
C ASP A 1010 -20.11 23.77 7.74
N SER A 1011 -21.13 23.20 8.39
CA SER A 1011 -21.28 21.75 8.56
C SER A 1011 -22.75 21.33 8.80
N GLN A 1012 -23.04 20.02 8.70
CA GLN A 1012 -24.37 19.45 8.98
C GLN A 1012 -24.84 19.73 10.42
N ASP A 1013 -23.91 19.83 11.37
CA ASP A 1013 -24.16 20.19 12.77
C ASP A 1013 -23.81 21.65 13.09
N GLY A 1014 -23.50 22.44 12.07
CA GLY A 1014 -23.04 23.82 12.18
C GLY A 1014 -24.14 24.79 12.62
N PRO A 1015 -23.82 26.09 12.77
CA PRO A 1015 -24.76 27.10 13.24
C PRO A 1015 -26.06 27.11 12.43
N ILE A 1016 -27.20 27.07 13.11
CA ILE A 1016 -28.51 27.23 12.49
C ILE A 1016 -28.70 28.70 12.13
N ILE A 1017 -28.96 28.98 10.85
CA ILE A 1017 -29.22 30.33 10.35
C ILE A 1017 -30.70 30.58 10.08
N GLY A 1018 -31.53 29.54 9.95
CA GLY A 1018 -32.97 29.64 9.75
C GLY A 1018 -33.67 28.28 9.74
N GLU A 1019 -34.97 28.27 9.97
CA GLU A 1019 -35.80 27.07 9.98
C GLU A 1019 -37.17 27.36 9.36
N THR A 1020 -37.73 26.39 8.63
CA THR A 1020 -39.12 26.42 8.16
C THR A 1020 -39.72 25.03 8.21
N LEU A 1021 -41.03 24.95 8.44
CA LEU A 1021 -41.81 23.73 8.30
C LEU A 1021 -42.43 23.72 6.91
N ILE A 1022 -42.09 22.71 6.10
CA ILE A 1022 -42.83 22.40 4.88
C ILE A 1022 -44.07 21.63 5.32
N SER A 1023 -45.25 22.21 5.11
CA SER A 1023 -46.52 21.63 5.52
C SER A 1023 -47.28 21.08 4.33
N ASP A 1024 -48.22 20.17 4.60
CA ASP A 1024 -49.09 19.54 3.60
C ASP A 1024 -49.68 20.58 2.61
N THR A 1025 -49.41 20.36 1.34
CA THR A 1025 -49.90 21.16 0.23
C THR A 1025 -51.13 20.53 -0.45
N GLY A 1026 -51.51 19.33 -0.02
CA GLY A 1026 -52.64 18.52 -0.47
C GLY A 1026 -52.30 17.50 -1.56
N SER A 1027 -51.16 17.65 -2.23
CA SER A 1027 -50.57 16.66 -3.15
C SER A 1027 -49.15 17.08 -3.52
N VAL A 1028 -48.34 16.11 -3.97
CA VAL A 1028 -46.96 16.33 -4.45
C VAL A 1028 -46.87 17.17 -5.75
N GLU A 1029 -47.99 17.41 -6.43
CA GLU A 1029 -48.05 18.29 -7.60
C GLU A 1029 -48.35 19.76 -7.26
N LYS A 1030 -48.75 20.06 -6.01
CA LYS A 1030 -49.19 21.42 -5.61
C LYS A 1030 -48.08 22.16 -4.88
N TYR A 1031 -47.21 22.80 -5.65
CA TYR A 1031 -46.10 23.58 -5.10
C TYR A 1031 -46.56 24.88 -4.41
N LYS A 1032 -45.98 25.15 -3.25
CA LYS A 1032 -46.15 26.39 -2.47
C LYS A 1032 -44.78 26.92 -2.03
N THR A 1033 -44.71 28.22 -1.75
CA THR A 1033 -43.51 28.84 -1.21
C THR A 1033 -43.53 28.84 0.31
N PHE A 1034 -42.55 28.19 0.93
CA PHE A 1034 -42.28 28.23 2.36
C PHE A 1034 -41.15 29.21 2.66
N ASN A 1035 -41.13 29.80 3.85
CA ASN A 1035 -40.21 30.90 4.16
C ASN A 1035 -39.61 30.76 5.55
N ALA A 1036 -38.30 30.98 5.67
CA ALA A 1036 -37.59 31.10 6.94
C ALA A 1036 -37.06 32.52 7.13
N LYS A 1037 -37.07 33.01 8.38
CA LYS A 1037 -36.24 34.16 8.75
C LYS A 1037 -34.80 33.69 8.86
N VAL A 1038 -33.87 34.49 8.34
CA VAL A 1038 -32.45 34.17 8.35
C VAL A 1038 -31.69 35.17 9.20
N SER A 1039 -30.75 34.67 10.01
CA SER A 1039 -29.82 35.47 10.80
C SER A 1039 -28.47 34.78 10.90
N GLY A 1040 -27.38 35.56 10.89
CA GLY A 1040 -26.02 35.03 11.07
C GLY A 1040 -25.34 34.52 9.79
N ALA A 1041 -25.97 34.66 8.63
CA ALA A 1041 -25.38 34.28 7.33
C ALA A 1041 -24.77 35.49 6.63
N GLN A 1042 -23.46 35.75 6.81
CA GLN A 1042 -22.72 36.86 6.19
C GLN A 1042 -21.36 36.37 5.66
N GLY A 1043 -20.96 36.82 4.47
CA GLY A 1043 -19.73 36.34 3.82
C GLY A 1043 -19.93 34.99 3.13
N VAL A 1044 -18.83 34.27 2.88
CA VAL A 1044 -18.84 33.01 2.13
C VAL A 1044 -18.89 31.84 3.09
N HIS A 1045 -19.89 30.96 2.91
CA HIS A 1045 -20.09 29.76 3.73
C HIS A 1045 -20.54 28.57 2.87
N ASP A 1046 -20.22 27.35 3.30
CA ASP A 1046 -20.95 26.18 2.84
C ASP A 1046 -22.37 26.21 3.43
N LEU A 1047 -23.40 25.90 2.64
CA LEU A 1047 -24.80 25.93 3.05
C LEU A 1047 -25.36 24.50 3.09
N TYR A 1048 -26.05 24.17 4.18
CA TYR A 1048 -26.69 22.89 4.42
C TYR A 1048 -28.20 23.07 4.59
N LEU A 1049 -28.98 22.32 3.82
CA LEU A 1049 -30.44 22.21 3.92
C LEU A 1049 -30.73 20.86 4.57
N CYS A 1050 -30.90 20.82 5.89
CA CYS A 1050 -31.05 19.59 6.66
C CYS A 1050 -32.52 19.24 6.90
N PHE A 1051 -32.89 17.98 6.65
CA PHE A 1051 -34.25 17.47 6.77
C PHE A 1051 -34.44 16.63 8.04
N SER A 1052 -35.59 16.81 8.71
CA SER A 1052 -35.95 16.07 9.92
C SER A 1052 -37.46 16.10 10.14
N ASN A 1053 -37.98 15.16 10.94
CA ASN A 1053 -39.41 15.00 11.17
C ASN A 1053 -40.20 14.95 9.85
N SER A 1054 -39.68 14.18 8.88
CA SER A 1054 -40.31 13.97 7.59
C SER A 1054 -41.46 12.96 7.72
N GLU A 1055 -42.66 13.41 7.42
CA GLU A 1055 -43.90 12.64 7.33
C GLU A 1055 -44.49 12.81 5.93
N GLY A 1056 -44.86 11.70 5.28
CA GLY A 1056 -45.37 11.72 3.90
C GLY A 1056 -44.28 12.00 2.85
N ASP A 1057 -44.70 12.19 1.60
CA ASP A 1057 -43.80 12.49 0.48
C ASP A 1057 -43.65 14.01 0.29
N THR A 1058 -42.41 14.49 0.16
CA THR A 1058 -42.05 15.92 0.03
C THR A 1058 -41.15 16.12 -1.17
N HIS A 1059 -41.54 17.03 -2.06
CA HIS A 1059 -40.81 17.40 -3.28
C HIS A 1059 -40.32 18.85 -3.21
N LEU A 1060 -39.08 19.11 -3.63
CA LEU A 1060 -38.44 20.43 -3.66
C LEU A 1060 -38.11 20.84 -5.10
N ASP A 1061 -38.41 22.08 -5.47
CA ASP A 1061 -38.22 22.62 -6.83
C ASP A 1061 -37.07 23.64 -6.87
N TYR A 1062 -37.18 24.77 -6.18
CA TYR A 1062 -36.09 25.77 -6.11
C TYR A 1062 -36.11 26.54 -4.80
N TRP A 1063 -35.02 27.25 -4.51
CA TRP A 1063 -34.90 28.15 -3.37
C TRP A 1063 -34.18 29.47 -3.72
N GLN A 1064 -34.28 30.46 -2.82
CA GLN A 1064 -33.65 31.78 -2.96
C GLN A 1064 -33.53 32.48 -1.60
N PHE A 1065 -32.44 33.23 -1.38
CA PHE A 1065 -32.28 34.17 -0.27
C PHE A 1065 -32.61 35.62 -0.64
N LYS A 1066 -32.91 36.45 0.37
CA LYS A 1066 -33.12 37.90 0.24
C LYS A 1066 -32.50 38.69 1.39
#